data_AF-A0A8T3VQ40-F1
#
_entry.id   AF-A0A8T3VQ40-F1
#
_cell.length_a   1.000
_cell.length_b   1.000
_cell.length_c   1.000
_cell.angle_alpha   90.00
_cell.angle_beta   90.00
_cell.angle_gamma   90.00
#
_symmetry.space_group_name_H-M   'P 1'
#
loop_
_entity.id
_entity.type
_entity.pdbx_description
1 polymer ?
#
loop_
_entity_poly.entity_id
_entity_poly.type
_entity_poly.pdbx_seq_one_letter_code
_entity_poly.pdbx_strand_id
1 'polypeptide(L)'
;MDLIYINLYSIKDERYKHLILNIPIYIHNKLIFISSIIGVLNMKKEIIVILLIFSLFLTISSVSAMESIHYDDEDYSDFELIDNENFNGDGIEGIGYSLEDDSESNFADSIEEESFIDDEYPIDDTDDEEENPLLDSEIFIDNTEDDDLILYNEDNYLNLGSQLRANNRGTSIYISPDGTGTGESADNPTNWNNAYSLAQNDYIIHFLDGIYDIMNFNLNKNLNLIAVNVGSAIINGNGNRIFYTQRNNLTFSGLTFINGNYSSNGGALFSNMGNMEIINSTFINNTAANGGAVYVYSGNLSIVDSKFINNSANTSGGAIYSNRNLNITNSDFENNSANSLGGAIYSYNGNVEGSNFTNNSGRMGGAIYTKENLNVDNSNFDSSNASDQGGAILANTANVDNSNFTNNVAKGSGAGVRSYESSTITNCSFTNNTSLNGAGGALYSKNNIVNSSDFNNNAARTGGGAIYSNENVLVDESSFVNNSAMGDGTGNGGAVGTYKNGTIANSNFTENSAGRSGGAVYSQGNIIIDNSNFEKNNASRSGGAVYSQDEMIVDNSIFESNSAMENGGALYNINGFNVTNSILNNNSAEFGGALYGNDGYLENNEFTNNQVNGTAGAIYAENLESKNNAIINNSAHYYGGGLFVENLDSENDLIANNSAEYIGGGAYVYGSSTINNSTFDSNEAVNGGGLFNIGNSNITNSTFANNQAYDGSAIISGNLNLNNSNFENNTSRGYGIVYAVNATVENNNFTDNSALEDKQIYVLNELNANNNSLNPNQIEDVQGTPVNVENVDSDTYLVELENGLLGYCLQRTMNFPDVVYLLNNLSIARNQLTGEDVSEYLKILIYKYYFSNADNLTYNLWEFTDSDFRNSNKEITKDVISLFDSGFRVPDYNASLILENGTQVLFDFYTAADATTQNLFLFNITYMGNFSDMEIEKISLNNTVLNGEQVQFIIRVKNTGDTILHDISVIEDKYDGLVYDSFIDRENKWTYSNNRWTYNNQLNINETIEFIVVFNTTKSGNFTNVVVVSSNETGNKTTNNTTSVYTPNMTIQKISNNKAVKIGETVRFTIIVTNTGDCNLTGVYIKDNEYSNGLVYLSYIDKNNEWTFDGIDTWTYKGILQPGESVSLDILFKAITAGTKINTAIAGHNITNDTVNSTNTTKVTVPNDPDSNKTKDNKTTERIPKIDRNVSLKTGNPILLLLICLLSLVLIPIRNRK
;
A
#
# COMPACT_ATOMS: atom_id res chain seq x y z
N MET A 1 -17.38 8.46 -0.58
CA MET A 1 -17.23 7.09 -1.11
C MET A 1 -16.62 6.11 -0.08
N ASP A 2 -17.01 6.15 1.21
CA ASP A 2 -15.98 6.05 2.28
C ASP A 2 -16.08 4.85 3.23
N LEU A 3 -17.10 3.98 3.07
CA LEU A 3 -17.31 2.80 3.94
C LEU A 3 -16.18 1.74 3.87
N ILE A 4 -15.17 1.95 3.02
CA ILE A 4 -14.00 1.07 2.85
C ILE A 4 -12.77 1.59 3.60
N TYR A 5 -12.62 2.90 3.82
CA TYR A 5 -11.45 3.46 4.50
C TYR A 5 -11.53 3.38 6.03
N ILE A 6 -12.72 3.58 6.61
CA ILE A 6 -12.90 3.71 8.07
C ILE A 6 -12.64 2.39 8.83
N ASN A 7 -12.65 1.23 8.17
CA ASN A 7 -12.46 -0.07 8.84
C ASN A 7 -11.00 -0.55 8.96
N LEU A 8 -10.01 0.22 8.49
CA LEU A 8 -8.58 -0.17 8.54
C LEU A 8 -7.87 0.18 9.86
N TYR A 9 -8.41 1.10 10.68
CA TYR A 9 -7.76 1.57 11.91
C TYR A 9 -8.01 0.73 13.18
N SER A 10 -8.67 -0.44 13.07
CA SER A 10 -8.91 -1.35 14.21
C SER A 10 -7.94 -2.54 14.32
N ILE A 11 -6.93 -2.64 13.45
CA ILE A 11 -6.00 -3.77 13.37
C ILE A 11 -4.76 -3.54 14.25
N LYS A 12 -4.59 -4.33 15.32
CA LYS A 12 -3.43 -4.27 16.25
C LYS A 12 -2.34 -5.32 15.92
N ASP A 13 -1.93 -5.40 14.66
CA ASP A 13 -0.76 -6.18 14.20
C ASP A 13 -0.08 -5.40 13.06
N GLU A 14 1.16 -4.97 13.29
CA GLU A 14 1.85 -3.95 12.47
C GLU A 14 2.19 -4.44 11.05
N ARG A 15 2.17 -5.75 10.82
CA ARG A 15 2.71 -6.40 9.61
C ARG A 15 1.85 -6.28 8.35
N TYR A 16 0.73 -5.55 8.41
CA TYR A 16 -0.21 -5.39 7.28
C TYR A 16 -0.35 -3.96 6.74
N LYS A 17 0.34 -2.96 7.32
CA LYS A 17 0.23 -1.55 6.85
C LYS A 17 0.77 -1.32 5.43
N HIS A 18 1.82 -2.03 5.01
CA HIS A 18 2.58 -1.71 3.79
C HIS A 18 1.98 -2.19 2.45
N LEU A 19 0.77 -2.76 2.41
CA LEU A 19 0.22 -3.39 1.18
C LEU A 19 -1.04 -2.73 0.59
N ILE A 20 -1.51 -1.60 1.14
CA ILE A 20 -2.82 -1.00 0.77
C ILE A 20 -2.70 0.51 0.44
N LEU A 21 -1.60 0.91 -0.20
CA LEU A 21 -1.37 2.28 -0.70
C LEU A 21 -0.72 2.27 -2.10
N ASN A 22 -1.38 1.67 -3.10
CA ASN A 22 -0.98 1.76 -4.53
C ASN A 22 -2.13 1.27 -5.46
N ILE A 23 -3.14 2.11 -5.76
CA ILE A 23 -4.07 1.93 -6.90
C ILE A 23 -4.40 3.32 -7.49
N PRO A 24 -4.12 3.60 -8.79
CA PRO A 24 -4.29 4.93 -9.37
C PRO A 24 -5.73 5.25 -9.85
N ILE A 25 -6.01 6.55 -9.99
CA ILE A 25 -7.33 7.10 -10.30
C ILE A 25 -7.65 6.99 -11.80
N TYR A 26 -8.09 5.81 -12.25
CA TYR A 26 -8.56 5.60 -13.65
C TYR A 26 -9.98 5.03 -13.78
N ILE A 27 -10.66 4.75 -12.66
CA ILE A 27 -11.99 4.12 -12.64
C ILE A 27 -13.13 5.15 -12.54
N HIS A 28 -12.85 6.38 -12.10
CA HIS A 28 -13.84 7.40 -11.75
C HIS A 28 -14.80 7.74 -12.92
N ASN A 29 -14.26 7.94 -14.13
CA ASN A 29 -15.05 8.38 -15.30
C ASN A 29 -15.99 7.32 -15.88
N LYS A 30 -15.92 6.04 -15.46
CA LYS A 30 -16.87 5.00 -15.91
C LYS A 30 -18.09 4.81 -15.00
N LEU A 31 -18.01 5.15 -13.70
CA LEU A 31 -19.18 5.01 -12.80
C LEU A 31 -20.24 6.09 -13.05
N ILE A 32 -19.84 7.31 -13.43
CA ILE A 32 -20.73 8.45 -13.69
C ILE A 32 -21.72 8.14 -14.84
N PHE A 33 -21.35 7.26 -15.77
CA PHE A 33 -22.22 6.84 -16.88
C PHE A 33 -23.26 5.77 -16.51
N ILE A 34 -23.16 5.17 -15.32
CA ILE A 34 -24.09 4.12 -14.84
C ILE A 34 -25.16 4.69 -13.91
N SER A 35 -24.82 5.69 -13.09
CA SER A 35 -25.79 6.35 -12.19
C SER A 35 -26.91 7.08 -12.95
N SER A 36 -26.58 7.70 -14.08
CA SER A 36 -27.52 8.41 -14.95
C SER A 36 -28.60 7.52 -15.57
N ILE A 37 -28.30 6.24 -15.83
CA ILE A 37 -29.27 5.27 -16.37
C ILE A 37 -30.23 4.78 -15.28
N ILE A 38 -29.76 4.62 -14.04
CA ILE A 38 -30.56 4.13 -12.91
C ILE A 38 -31.65 5.12 -12.50
N GLY A 39 -31.42 6.44 -12.67
CA GLY A 39 -32.38 7.48 -12.31
C GLY A 39 -33.70 7.50 -13.09
N VAL A 40 -33.81 6.77 -14.21
CA VAL A 40 -34.96 6.84 -15.13
C VAL A 40 -35.96 5.68 -14.95
N LEU A 41 -35.57 4.56 -14.33
CA LEU A 41 -36.41 3.36 -14.21
C LEU A 41 -36.80 3.05 -12.75
N ASN A 42 -38.02 3.49 -12.40
CA ASN A 42 -38.59 3.44 -11.05
C ASN A 42 -38.97 2.00 -10.62
N MET A 43 -37.99 1.21 -10.19
CA MET A 43 -38.13 -0.21 -9.81
C MET A 43 -37.90 -0.48 -8.31
N LYS A 44 -38.46 -1.59 -7.81
CA LYS A 44 -38.45 -1.94 -6.38
C LYS A 44 -37.10 -2.49 -5.90
N LYS A 45 -36.77 -2.20 -4.62
CA LYS A 45 -35.53 -2.61 -3.92
C LYS A 45 -35.14 -4.09 -4.08
N GLU A 46 -36.10 -4.98 -4.21
CA GLU A 46 -35.88 -6.44 -4.33
C GLU A 46 -35.12 -6.84 -5.62
N ILE A 47 -35.20 -6.03 -6.69
CA ILE A 47 -34.48 -6.29 -7.96
C ILE A 47 -33.02 -5.83 -7.89
N ILE A 48 -32.71 -4.78 -7.12
CA ILE A 48 -31.37 -4.21 -6.99
C ILE A 48 -30.40 -5.22 -6.36
N VAL A 49 -30.85 -5.98 -5.36
CA VAL A 49 -30.06 -7.05 -4.72
C VAL A 49 -29.74 -8.17 -5.71
N ILE A 50 -30.69 -8.52 -6.60
CA ILE A 50 -30.48 -9.56 -7.62
C ILE A 50 -29.45 -9.08 -8.67
N LEU A 51 -29.51 -7.81 -9.08
CA LEU A 51 -28.53 -7.23 -10.01
C LEU A 51 -27.12 -7.13 -9.42
N LEU A 52 -26.98 -6.73 -8.15
CA LEU A 52 -25.69 -6.73 -7.45
C LEU A 52 -25.07 -8.13 -7.33
N ILE A 53 -25.90 -9.15 -7.03
CA ILE A 53 -25.45 -10.55 -7.02
C ILE A 53 -25.06 -11.02 -8.43
N PHE A 54 -25.77 -10.60 -9.48
CA PHE A 54 -25.40 -10.89 -10.87
C PHE A 54 -24.07 -10.22 -11.29
N SER A 55 -23.83 -8.96 -10.90
CA SER A 55 -22.55 -8.29 -11.20
C SER A 55 -21.37 -8.96 -10.49
N LEU A 56 -21.58 -9.49 -9.29
CA LEU A 56 -20.54 -10.20 -8.52
C LEU A 56 -20.27 -11.63 -9.05
N PHE A 57 -21.20 -12.23 -9.78
CA PHE A 57 -21.01 -13.52 -10.46
C PHE A 57 -20.37 -13.38 -11.85
N LEU A 58 -20.61 -12.27 -12.55
CA LEU A 58 -20.06 -12.02 -13.90
C LEU A 58 -18.54 -11.73 -13.92
N THR A 59 -17.92 -11.49 -12.77
CA THR A 59 -16.46 -11.29 -12.67
C THR A 59 -15.66 -12.58 -12.43
N ILE A 60 -16.31 -13.74 -12.22
CA ILE A 60 -15.62 -15.02 -11.99
C ILE A 60 -16.33 -16.18 -12.72
N SER A 61 -16.44 -16.12 -14.06
CA SER A 61 -16.54 -17.34 -14.89
C SER A 61 -16.35 -17.10 -16.40
N SER A 62 -15.63 -18.04 -17.04
CA SER A 62 -15.54 -18.33 -18.49
C SER A 62 -15.09 -17.24 -19.47
N VAL A 63 -13.90 -17.48 -20.05
CA VAL A 63 -13.51 -17.05 -21.41
C VAL A 63 -14.19 -17.94 -22.46
N SER A 64 -14.26 -17.46 -23.71
CA SER A 64 -14.50 -18.17 -24.99
C SER A 64 -15.92 -18.22 -25.62
N ALA A 65 -15.91 -18.08 -26.96
CA ALA A 65 -16.92 -18.41 -27.98
C ALA A 65 -18.21 -17.56 -28.16
N MET A 66 -18.28 -16.88 -29.33
CA MET A 66 -19.39 -16.75 -30.32
C MET A 66 -20.87 -16.79 -29.84
N GLU A 67 -21.80 -15.97 -30.37
CA GLU A 67 -22.03 -15.68 -31.81
C GLU A 67 -22.87 -14.39 -32.04
N SER A 68 -23.21 -14.05 -33.29
CA SER A 68 -23.70 -12.72 -33.73
C SER A 68 -25.21 -12.57 -34.01
N ILE A 69 -25.85 -11.49 -33.51
CA ILE A 69 -27.11 -10.87 -34.01
C ILE A 69 -27.00 -9.35 -33.67
N HIS A 70 -26.92 -8.34 -34.55
CA HIS A 70 -27.73 -7.87 -35.70
C HIS A 70 -29.01 -7.07 -35.31
N TYR A 71 -29.40 -6.09 -36.14
CA TYR A 71 -30.16 -4.84 -35.85
C TYR A 71 -29.30 -3.72 -35.21
N ASP A 72 -29.11 -2.50 -35.74
CA ASP A 72 -29.71 -1.62 -36.78
C ASP A 72 -30.38 -0.37 -36.15
N ASP A 73 -30.25 0.77 -36.87
CA ASP A 73 -30.85 2.10 -36.65
C ASP A 73 -30.42 2.86 -35.36
N GLU A 74 -30.28 4.21 -35.35
CA GLU A 74 -30.56 5.24 -36.38
C GLU A 74 -29.57 6.44 -36.27
N ASP A 75 -29.55 7.32 -37.27
CA ASP A 75 -28.62 8.46 -37.45
C ASP A 75 -28.62 9.52 -36.33
N TYR A 76 -27.50 10.26 -36.20
CA TYR A 76 -27.51 11.73 -36.34
C TYR A 76 -26.12 12.27 -36.76
N SER A 77 -26.09 13.38 -37.49
CA SER A 77 -24.93 13.79 -38.31
C SER A 77 -24.24 15.11 -37.90
N ASP A 78 -23.04 15.29 -38.44
CA ASP A 78 -22.31 16.53 -38.75
C ASP A 78 -21.97 17.53 -37.61
N PHE A 79 -20.69 17.85 -37.46
CA PHE A 79 -20.20 19.19 -37.85
C PHE A 79 -18.68 19.21 -38.13
N GLU A 80 -18.31 20.10 -39.05
CA GLU A 80 -17.00 20.45 -39.65
C GLU A 80 -15.75 20.24 -38.76
N LEU A 81 -14.65 19.61 -39.19
CA LEU A 81 -13.73 19.87 -40.32
C LEU A 81 -13.13 21.29 -40.38
N ILE A 82 -11.84 21.40 -40.06
CA ILE A 82 -10.91 22.37 -40.68
C ILE A 82 -9.64 21.60 -41.05
N ASP A 83 -9.23 21.69 -42.31
CA ASP A 83 -8.14 20.90 -42.88
C ASP A 83 -6.74 21.45 -42.61
N ASN A 84 -5.74 20.57 -42.72
CA ASN A 84 -4.48 20.89 -43.40
C ASN A 84 -3.86 19.63 -44.04
N GLU A 85 -4.21 19.43 -45.32
CA GLU A 85 -3.42 18.81 -46.39
C GLU A 85 -1.89 19.11 -46.30
N ASN A 86 -0.91 18.37 -46.83
CA ASN A 86 -0.73 17.14 -47.66
C ASN A 86 0.78 16.73 -47.51
N PHE A 87 1.40 15.62 -47.92
CA PHE A 87 1.19 14.35 -48.67
C PHE A 87 2.38 13.41 -48.21
N ASN A 88 2.52 12.10 -48.43
CA ASN A 88 1.80 10.98 -49.09
C ASN A 88 2.23 9.67 -48.33
N GLY A 89 2.20 8.39 -48.76
CA GLY A 89 2.14 7.69 -50.06
C GLY A 89 3.55 7.48 -50.67
N ASP A 90 4.06 6.28 -50.96
CA ASP A 90 3.59 4.88 -50.84
C ASP A 90 4.78 4.00 -50.35
N GLY A 91 4.69 2.74 -49.90
CA GLY A 91 3.59 1.76 -49.80
C GLY A 91 4.06 0.36 -50.26
N ILE A 92 3.70 -0.73 -49.56
CA ILE A 92 3.86 -2.14 -49.98
C ILE A 92 2.88 -3.05 -49.22
N GLU A 93 2.38 -4.11 -49.87
CA GLU A 93 1.34 -5.00 -49.33
C GLU A 93 1.88 -6.32 -48.73
N GLY A 94 1.31 -6.73 -47.59
CA GLY A 94 0.55 -7.99 -47.52
C GLY A 94 1.25 -9.36 -47.51
N ILE A 95 1.75 -9.79 -46.34
CA ILE A 95 1.81 -11.20 -45.90
C ILE A 95 1.61 -11.20 -44.37
N GLY A 96 0.87 -12.10 -43.69
CA GLY A 96 0.02 -13.21 -44.13
C GLY A 96 0.20 -14.44 -43.22
N TYR A 97 -0.83 -14.83 -42.46
CA TYR A 97 -0.82 -15.88 -41.40
C TYR A 97 -0.02 -15.53 -40.13
N SER A 98 -0.34 -16.01 -38.91
CA SER A 98 -1.56 -16.69 -38.39
C SER A 98 -1.66 -16.49 -36.88
N LEU A 99 -2.88 -16.55 -36.33
CA LEU A 99 -3.14 -16.57 -34.88
C LEU A 99 -3.11 -18.00 -34.33
N GLU A 100 -2.32 -18.24 -33.27
CA GLU A 100 -2.58 -19.25 -32.24
C GLU A 100 -2.23 -18.61 -30.88
N ASP A 101 -3.08 -18.81 -29.88
CA ASP A 101 -2.83 -18.43 -28.47
C ASP A 101 -1.91 -19.47 -27.80
N ASP A 102 -1.10 -19.07 -26.81
CA ASP A 102 -1.40 -19.44 -25.40
C ASP A 102 -0.41 -18.88 -24.35
N SER A 103 -0.98 -18.57 -23.18
CA SER A 103 -0.35 -18.49 -21.84
C SER A 103 0.83 -17.54 -21.53
N GLU A 104 0.63 -16.67 -20.54
CA GLU A 104 1.70 -16.12 -19.70
C GLU A 104 2.22 -17.17 -18.72
N SER A 105 3.53 -17.20 -18.42
CA SER A 105 4.02 -17.72 -17.13
C SER A 105 5.38 -17.13 -16.73
N ASN A 106 5.58 -17.05 -15.41
CA ASN A 106 6.62 -16.28 -14.72
C ASN A 106 8.07 -16.59 -15.14
N PHE A 107 8.91 -15.54 -15.16
CA PHE A 107 10.36 -15.68 -15.06
C PHE A 107 10.76 -16.27 -13.69
N ALA A 108 11.52 -17.36 -13.72
CA ALA A 108 12.32 -17.87 -12.60
C ALA A 108 13.50 -18.68 -13.16
N ASP A 109 14.68 -18.58 -12.54
CA ASP A 109 15.89 -19.24 -13.05
C ASP A 109 15.85 -20.76 -12.94
N SER A 110 15.95 -21.44 -14.08
CA SER A 110 16.45 -22.82 -14.17
C SER A 110 17.06 -23.09 -15.54
N ILE A 111 18.36 -22.84 -15.68
CA ILE A 111 19.14 -23.34 -16.83
C ILE A 111 19.42 -24.82 -16.58
N GLU A 112 18.61 -25.70 -17.16
CA GLU A 112 18.98 -27.11 -17.31
C GLU A 112 19.93 -27.26 -18.52
N GLU A 113 20.90 -28.18 -18.40
CA GLU A 113 21.83 -28.51 -19.49
C GLU A 113 21.12 -29.38 -20.54
N GLU A 114 20.81 -28.83 -21.72
CA GLU A 114 20.53 -29.67 -22.89
C GLU A 114 21.80 -29.95 -23.70
N SER A 115 22.02 -31.25 -23.93
CA SER A 115 23.26 -31.78 -24.51
C SER A 115 23.36 -31.54 -26.00
N PHE A 116 24.51 -31.00 -26.44
CA PHE A 116 24.95 -31.23 -27.81
C PHE A 116 25.41 -32.67 -27.98
N ILE A 117 25.01 -33.29 -29.09
CA ILE A 117 25.41 -34.65 -29.46
C ILE A 117 26.78 -34.57 -30.15
N ASP A 118 27.81 -35.14 -29.53
CA ASP A 118 29.10 -35.36 -30.17
C ASP A 118 29.01 -36.49 -31.21
N ASP A 119 29.47 -36.22 -32.44
CA ASP A 119 29.68 -37.25 -33.46
C ASP A 119 31.03 -37.97 -33.20
N GLU A 120 30.97 -39.25 -32.83
CA GLU A 120 32.14 -40.05 -32.45
C GLU A 120 33.20 -40.16 -33.57
N TYR A 121 34.43 -39.73 -33.30
CA TYR A 121 35.64 -40.34 -33.88
C TYR A 121 36.72 -40.54 -32.80
N PRO A 122 37.36 -41.71 -32.72
CA PRO A 122 38.14 -42.10 -31.55
C PRO A 122 39.52 -41.43 -31.50
N ILE A 123 39.88 -40.97 -30.31
CA ILE A 123 41.26 -40.69 -29.91
C ILE A 123 41.77 -41.90 -29.14
N ASP A 124 42.99 -42.36 -29.45
CA ASP A 124 43.63 -43.54 -28.87
C ASP A 124 44.58 -43.08 -27.74
N ASP A 125 44.34 -43.53 -26.51
CA ASP A 125 45.15 -43.17 -25.34
C ASP A 125 46.55 -43.78 -25.45
N THR A 126 47.58 -42.93 -25.43
CA THR A 126 48.93 -43.31 -24.97
C THR A 126 49.56 -42.16 -24.22
N ASP A 127 49.98 -42.43 -22.98
CA ASP A 127 50.84 -41.54 -22.21
C ASP A 127 52.20 -41.36 -22.90
N ASP A 128 52.83 -40.19 -22.72
CA ASP A 128 54.24 -40.11 -22.32
C ASP A 128 54.51 -38.73 -21.68
N GLU A 129 55.33 -38.70 -20.64
CA GLU A 129 55.79 -37.48 -19.96
C GLU A 129 56.96 -36.84 -20.74
N GLU A 130 56.97 -35.51 -20.97
CA GLU A 130 58.24 -34.75 -20.96
C GLU A 130 58.08 -33.23 -20.79
N GLU A 131 59.21 -32.58 -20.52
CA GLU A 131 59.40 -31.31 -19.81
C GLU A 131 58.71 -30.03 -20.36
N ASN A 132 58.27 -29.17 -19.42
CA ASN A 132 57.85 -27.79 -19.65
C ASN A 132 59.00 -26.81 -19.38
N PRO A 133 59.46 -26.01 -20.38
CA PRO A 133 60.27 -24.82 -20.16
C PRO A 133 59.45 -23.53 -20.33
N LEU A 134 59.13 -22.89 -19.20
CA LEU A 134 58.73 -21.47 -19.17
C LEU A 134 59.82 -20.58 -19.78
N LEU A 135 59.43 -19.52 -20.48
CA LEU A 135 60.34 -18.43 -20.85
C LEU A 135 59.56 -17.12 -20.96
N ASP A 136 59.83 -16.21 -20.04
CA ASP A 136 59.20 -14.90 -19.95
C ASP A 136 59.67 -13.95 -21.06
N SER A 137 58.79 -13.03 -21.46
CA SER A 137 59.20 -11.76 -22.06
C SER A 137 58.24 -10.65 -21.63
N GLU A 138 58.63 -9.91 -20.60
CA GLU A 138 57.96 -8.67 -20.18
C GLU A 138 57.96 -7.66 -21.34
N ILE A 139 56.83 -7.01 -21.59
CA ILE A 139 56.77 -5.84 -22.46
C ILE A 139 56.90 -4.60 -21.57
N PHE A 140 57.99 -3.85 -21.74
CA PHE A 140 58.13 -2.53 -21.14
C PHE A 140 57.24 -1.53 -21.89
N ILE A 141 56.42 -0.81 -21.13
CA ILE A 141 55.88 0.49 -21.54
C ILE A 141 57.01 1.52 -21.36
N ASP A 142 57.20 2.40 -22.33
CA ASP A 142 57.96 3.63 -22.16
C ASP A 142 57.13 4.79 -22.72
N ASN A 143 57.12 5.92 -22.00
CA ASN A 143 56.26 7.07 -22.30
C ASN A 143 57.09 8.20 -22.92
N THR A 144 56.73 8.64 -24.12
CA THR A 144 57.12 9.96 -24.62
C THR A 144 55.95 10.62 -25.32
N GLU A 145 55.57 11.80 -24.83
CA GLU A 145 54.76 12.78 -25.56
C GLU A 145 55.51 13.24 -26.82
N ASP A 146 54.81 13.43 -27.94
CA ASP A 146 54.97 14.58 -28.84
C ASP A 146 53.84 14.57 -29.89
N ASP A 147 53.37 15.75 -30.29
CA ASP A 147 52.38 15.91 -31.38
C ASP A 147 52.98 15.51 -32.73
N ASP A 148 52.23 14.80 -33.59
CA ASP A 148 52.31 15.09 -35.03
C ASP A 148 51.03 14.78 -35.82
N LEU A 149 50.69 15.66 -36.76
CA LEU A 149 49.40 15.70 -37.43
C LEU A 149 49.45 14.90 -38.75
N ILE A 150 48.98 13.65 -38.77
CA ILE A 150 48.94 12.86 -40.02
C ILE A 150 47.78 13.30 -40.92
N LEU A 151 48.07 14.29 -41.77
CA LEU A 151 47.23 14.68 -42.90
C LEU A 151 47.05 13.52 -43.89
N TYR A 152 45.80 13.10 -44.10
CA TYR A 152 45.41 12.22 -45.21
C TYR A 152 45.88 12.80 -46.55
N ASN A 153 46.46 11.94 -47.40
CA ASN A 153 46.94 12.31 -48.72
C ASN A 153 46.89 11.08 -49.65
N GLU A 154 46.15 11.15 -50.75
CA GLU A 154 45.62 9.98 -51.48
C GLU A 154 46.67 9.17 -52.29
N ASP A 155 47.91 9.62 -52.38
CA ASP A 155 48.90 9.13 -53.35
C ASP A 155 49.75 7.89 -52.93
N ASN A 156 49.53 7.31 -51.74
CA ASN A 156 50.45 6.28 -51.18
C ASN A 156 50.07 4.80 -51.45
N TYR A 157 49.03 4.53 -52.24
CA TYR A 157 48.52 3.17 -52.57
C TYR A 157 49.54 2.20 -53.24
N LEU A 158 50.73 2.68 -53.62
CA LEU A 158 51.72 1.88 -54.36
C LEU A 158 52.77 1.16 -53.51
N ASN A 159 52.83 1.37 -52.19
CA ASN A 159 54.05 1.04 -51.43
C ASN A 159 53.97 -0.18 -50.49
N LEU A 160 52.79 -0.66 -50.06
CA LEU A 160 52.69 -1.85 -49.19
C LEU A 160 53.17 -3.12 -49.92
N GLY A 161 52.84 -3.24 -51.21
CA GLY A 161 53.33 -4.30 -52.10
C GLY A 161 54.85 -4.31 -52.36
N SER A 162 55.60 -3.34 -51.81
CA SER A 162 57.07 -3.35 -51.83
C SER A 162 57.67 -4.11 -50.65
N GLN A 163 57.04 -4.07 -49.46
CA GLN A 163 57.58 -4.69 -48.24
C GLN A 163 57.42 -6.22 -48.26
N LEU A 164 56.30 -6.73 -48.78
CA LEU A 164 56.09 -8.18 -49.00
C LEU A 164 57.15 -8.80 -49.94
N ARG A 165 57.82 -8.00 -50.79
CA ARG A 165 58.93 -8.47 -51.65
C ARG A 165 60.27 -8.62 -50.92
N ALA A 166 60.41 -8.09 -49.69
CA ALA A 166 61.69 -8.09 -48.97
C ALA A 166 62.01 -9.42 -48.26
N ASN A 167 60.99 -10.12 -47.75
CA ASN A 167 61.18 -11.28 -46.88
C ASN A 167 60.93 -12.64 -47.55
N ASN A 168 60.06 -12.72 -48.57
CA ASN A 168 59.73 -14.00 -49.21
C ASN A 168 60.78 -14.45 -50.25
N ARG A 169 61.54 -15.50 -49.93
CA ARG A 169 62.48 -16.17 -50.85
C ARG A 169 61.83 -17.21 -51.77
N GLY A 170 60.50 -17.19 -51.89
CA GLY A 170 59.73 -18.12 -52.72
C GLY A 170 59.94 -17.93 -54.21
N THR A 171 60.01 -19.04 -54.95
CA THR A 171 59.93 -18.97 -56.42
C THR A 171 58.55 -18.49 -56.83
N SER A 172 58.48 -17.56 -57.79
CA SER A 172 57.23 -17.04 -58.34
C SER A 172 56.76 -17.86 -59.55
N ILE A 173 55.45 -18.11 -59.66
CA ILE A 173 54.80 -18.74 -60.81
C ILE A 173 53.62 -17.86 -61.23
N TYR A 174 53.51 -17.52 -62.51
CA TYR A 174 52.44 -16.68 -63.06
C TYR A 174 51.36 -17.53 -63.75
N ILE A 175 50.09 -17.18 -63.53
CA ILE A 175 48.94 -17.89 -64.12
C ILE A 175 47.87 -16.99 -64.73
N SER A 176 47.20 -17.51 -65.75
CA SER A 176 45.97 -16.96 -66.35
C SER A 176 44.95 -18.10 -66.52
N PRO A 177 43.63 -17.82 -66.69
CA PRO A 177 42.62 -18.87 -66.85
C PRO A 177 42.95 -19.84 -68.00
N ASP A 178 43.23 -19.31 -69.20
CA ASP A 178 43.62 -20.06 -70.40
C ASP A 178 45.14 -20.33 -70.50
N GLY A 179 45.86 -20.31 -69.37
CA GLY A 179 47.33 -20.36 -69.35
C GLY A 179 47.91 -21.67 -69.89
N THR A 180 48.71 -21.57 -70.96
CA THR A 180 49.37 -22.71 -71.64
C THR A 180 50.90 -22.65 -71.64
N GLY A 181 51.47 -21.58 -71.06
CA GLY A 181 52.91 -21.37 -70.89
C GLY A 181 53.52 -22.16 -69.73
N THR A 182 54.77 -21.84 -69.39
CA THR A 182 55.53 -22.46 -68.29
C THR A 182 55.30 -21.81 -66.93
N GLY A 183 54.73 -20.60 -66.89
CA GLY A 183 54.51 -19.82 -65.66
C GLY A 183 55.73 -19.02 -65.19
N GLU A 184 56.81 -18.97 -65.96
CA GLU A 184 58.05 -18.24 -65.61
C GLU A 184 57.89 -16.70 -65.55
N SER A 185 56.86 -16.15 -66.22
CA SER A 185 56.58 -14.71 -66.26
C SER A 185 55.12 -14.43 -66.64
N ALA A 186 54.66 -13.19 -66.42
CA ALA A 186 53.33 -12.73 -66.81
C ALA A 186 53.06 -12.82 -68.32
N ASP A 187 54.10 -12.75 -69.17
CA ASP A 187 54.01 -12.91 -70.63
C ASP A 187 53.93 -14.38 -71.09
N ASN A 188 54.22 -15.34 -70.19
CA ASN A 188 54.21 -16.77 -70.47
C ASN A 188 53.50 -17.58 -69.35
N PRO A 189 52.25 -17.22 -68.99
CA PRO A 189 51.55 -17.76 -67.83
C PRO A 189 51.08 -19.19 -68.08
N THR A 190 51.03 -19.99 -67.01
CA THR A 190 50.43 -21.33 -67.04
C THR A 190 49.04 -21.33 -66.40
N ASN A 191 48.33 -22.46 -66.36
CA ASN A 191 47.04 -22.55 -65.68
C ASN A 191 47.20 -23.01 -64.21
N TRP A 192 46.14 -22.85 -63.41
CA TRP A 192 46.12 -23.21 -61.98
C TRP A 192 46.69 -24.62 -61.70
N ASN A 193 46.20 -25.64 -62.41
CA ASN A 193 46.59 -27.04 -62.15
C ASN A 193 48.09 -27.28 -62.41
N ASN A 194 48.62 -26.71 -63.50
CA ASN A 194 50.04 -26.74 -63.79
C ASN A 194 50.85 -26.03 -62.71
N ALA A 195 50.49 -24.78 -62.34
CA ALA A 195 51.22 -24.02 -61.33
C ALA A 195 51.21 -24.70 -59.96
N TYR A 196 50.06 -25.20 -59.51
CA TYR A 196 49.97 -25.93 -58.25
C TYR A 196 50.82 -27.20 -58.25
N SER A 197 50.93 -27.90 -59.39
CA SER A 197 51.82 -29.08 -59.51
C SER A 197 53.31 -28.72 -59.36
N LEU A 198 53.71 -27.55 -59.87
CA LEU A 198 55.10 -27.04 -59.84
C LEU A 198 55.49 -26.38 -58.52
N ALA A 199 54.51 -25.81 -57.80
CA ALA A 199 54.74 -25.07 -56.56
C ALA A 199 55.32 -25.95 -55.44
N GLN A 200 56.13 -25.36 -54.56
CA GLN A 200 56.59 -25.98 -53.32
C GLN A 200 56.10 -25.15 -52.12
N ASN A 201 56.52 -25.48 -50.90
CA ASN A 201 56.24 -24.61 -49.76
C ASN A 201 56.86 -23.23 -49.97
N ASP A 202 56.17 -22.21 -49.46
CA ASP A 202 56.58 -20.81 -49.40
C ASP A 202 56.77 -20.15 -50.77
N TYR A 203 56.29 -20.80 -51.84
CA TYR A 203 56.22 -20.25 -53.20
C TYR A 203 55.13 -19.16 -53.32
N ILE A 204 55.22 -18.37 -54.39
CA ILE A 204 54.24 -17.33 -54.74
C ILE A 204 53.56 -17.70 -56.06
N ILE A 205 52.24 -17.76 -56.08
CA ILE A 205 51.46 -17.91 -57.32
C ILE A 205 50.77 -16.58 -57.62
N HIS A 206 51.14 -15.98 -58.76
CA HIS A 206 50.65 -14.69 -59.24
C HIS A 206 49.51 -14.89 -60.23
N PHE A 207 48.29 -14.49 -59.85
CA PHE A 207 47.09 -14.53 -60.68
C PHE A 207 47.01 -13.25 -61.53
N LEU A 208 46.95 -13.41 -62.84
CA LEU A 208 46.62 -12.33 -63.78
C LEU A 208 45.09 -12.09 -63.81
N ASP A 209 44.68 -11.00 -64.45
CA ASP A 209 43.28 -10.64 -64.64
C ASP A 209 42.47 -11.79 -65.28
N GLY A 210 41.30 -12.11 -64.71
CA GLY A 210 40.41 -13.13 -65.26
C GLY A 210 39.59 -13.90 -64.23
N ILE A 211 38.73 -14.80 -64.71
CA ILE A 211 37.90 -15.68 -63.88
C ILE A 211 38.51 -17.08 -63.84
N TYR A 212 38.70 -17.61 -62.64
CA TYR A 212 39.29 -18.91 -62.35
C TYR A 212 38.26 -19.79 -61.63
N ASP A 213 37.68 -20.76 -62.35
CA ASP A 213 36.75 -21.72 -61.77
C ASP A 213 37.50 -22.79 -60.96
N ILE A 214 37.71 -22.53 -59.66
CA ILE A 214 38.45 -23.41 -58.74
C ILE A 214 37.48 -23.94 -57.68
N MET A 215 37.33 -25.27 -57.63
CA MET A 215 36.29 -25.96 -56.86
C MET A 215 36.89 -27.05 -55.97
N ASN A 216 36.58 -26.94 -54.68
CA ASN A 216 36.93 -27.80 -53.54
C ASN A 216 38.38 -28.29 -53.57
N PHE A 217 39.32 -27.34 -53.69
CA PHE A 217 40.73 -27.64 -53.92
C PHE A 217 41.54 -27.68 -52.62
N ASN A 218 42.35 -28.74 -52.43
CA ASN A 218 43.17 -28.94 -51.24
C ASN A 218 44.54 -28.25 -51.36
N LEU A 219 44.77 -27.21 -50.55
CA LEU A 219 46.05 -26.52 -50.44
C LEU A 219 46.91 -27.19 -49.35
N ASN A 220 47.64 -28.23 -49.75
CA ASN A 220 48.54 -29.02 -48.87
C ASN A 220 50.00 -28.53 -48.87
N LYS A 221 50.22 -27.26 -49.19
CA LYS A 221 51.50 -26.55 -49.24
C LYS A 221 51.34 -25.18 -48.61
N ASN A 222 52.37 -24.66 -47.96
CA ASN A 222 52.39 -23.25 -47.56
C ASN A 222 52.51 -22.41 -48.84
N LEU A 223 51.63 -21.44 -49.06
CA LEU A 223 51.59 -20.70 -50.33
C LEU A 223 51.15 -19.24 -50.13
N ASN A 224 51.75 -18.36 -50.93
CA ASN A 224 51.30 -16.99 -51.13
C ASN A 224 50.53 -16.94 -52.45
N LEU A 225 49.25 -16.61 -52.42
CA LEU A 225 48.36 -16.55 -53.58
C LEU A 225 47.97 -15.09 -53.81
N ILE A 226 48.55 -14.47 -54.85
CA ILE A 226 48.59 -13.01 -55.00
C ILE A 226 48.04 -12.62 -56.38
N ALA A 227 47.13 -11.65 -56.46
CA ALA A 227 46.74 -11.04 -57.73
C ALA A 227 47.78 -10.02 -58.21
N VAL A 228 48.08 -10.01 -59.52
CA VAL A 228 48.99 -9.03 -60.13
C VAL A 228 48.35 -7.64 -60.16
N ASN A 229 47.05 -7.57 -60.42
CA ASN A 229 46.22 -6.37 -60.28
C ASN A 229 45.11 -6.66 -59.26
N VAL A 230 45.00 -5.87 -58.19
CA VAL A 230 44.03 -6.06 -57.09
C VAL A 230 42.59 -6.12 -57.63
N GLY A 231 41.81 -7.09 -57.14
CA GLY A 231 40.40 -7.30 -57.47
C GLY A 231 40.14 -7.99 -58.83
N SER A 232 41.08 -7.93 -59.76
CA SER A 232 40.92 -8.41 -61.16
C SER A 232 40.92 -9.94 -61.33
N ALA A 233 41.54 -10.65 -60.39
CA ALA A 233 41.62 -12.10 -60.36
C ALA A 233 40.47 -12.67 -59.53
N ILE A 234 39.43 -13.13 -60.23
CA ILE A 234 38.18 -13.61 -59.66
C ILE A 234 38.25 -15.14 -59.55
N ILE A 235 38.24 -15.65 -58.32
CA ILE A 235 38.17 -17.09 -58.04
C ILE A 235 36.70 -17.46 -57.78
N ASN A 236 36.14 -18.30 -58.64
CA ASN A 236 34.71 -18.61 -58.69
C ASN A 236 34.44 -20.05 -58.23
N GLY A 237 33.70 -20.19 -57.13
CA GLY A 237 33.36 -21.49 -56.54
C GLY A 237 32.23 -22.23 -57.26
N ASN A 238 31.45 -21.58 -58.13
CA ASN A 238 30.32 -22.18 -58.86
C ASN A 238 29.40 -23.07 -57.98
N GLY A 239 29.07 -22.64 -56.76
CA GLY A 239 28.24 -23.41 -55.84
C GLY A 239 28.97 -24.57 -55.14
N ASN A 240 30.30 -24.55 -55.10
CA ASN A 240 31.16 -25.43 -54.32
C ASN A 240 32.10 -24.58 -53.44
N ARG A 241 32.72 -25.18 -52.41
CA ARG A 241 33.84 -24.55 -51.70
C ARG A 241 34.96 -24.18 -52.68
N ILE A 242 35.74 -23.14 -52.44
CA ILE A 242 36.89 -22.81 -53.30
C ILE A 242 38.14 -23.56 -52.85
N PHE A 243 38.68 -23.21 -51.67
CA PHE A 243 39.91 -23.78 -51.12
C PHE A 243 39.71 -24.39 -49.72
N TYR A 244 40.49 -25.42 -49.40
CA TYR A 244 40.61 -25.93 -48.04
C TYR A 244 42.04 -26.37 -47.71
N THR A 245 42.44 -26.27 -46.45
CA THR A 245 43.72 -26.80 -45.94
C THR A 245 43.56 -27.46 -44.56
N GLN A 246 44.56 -28.26 -44.18
CA GLN A 246 44.63 -28.96 -42.90
C GLN A 246 45.66 -28.35 -41.94
N ARG A 247 46.88 -28.02 -42.41
CA ARG A 247 47.99 -27.57 -41.54
C ARG A 247 48.91 -26.51 -42.18
N ASN A 248 48.55 -25.97 -43.34
CA ASN A 248 49.42 -25.09 -44.11
C ASN A 248 49.07 -23.62 -43.91
N ASN A 249 50.09 -22.77 -43.81
CA ASN A 249 49.90 -21.33 -43.73
C ASN A 249 49.64 -20.76 -45.13
N LEU A 250 48.63 -19.90 -45.25
CA LEU A 250 48.16 -19.38 -46.53
C LEU A 250 47.97 -17.86 -46.46
N THR A 251 48.66 -17.14 -47.35
CA THR A 251 48.44 -15.70 -47.56
C THR A 251 47.70 -15.50 -48.87
N PHE A 252 46.56 -14.82 -48.81
CA PHE A 252 45.77 -14.40 -49.97
C PHE A 252 45.85 -12.89 -50.12
N SER A 253 46.26 -12.38 -51.28
CA SER A 253 46.46 -10.94 -51.49
C SER A 253 45.85 -10.46 -52.81
N GLY A 254 44.99 -9.45 -52.78
CA GLY A 254 44.42 -8.83 -53.98
C GLY A 254 43.35 -9.65 -54.71
N LEU A 255 42.84 -10.75 -54.12
CA LEU A 255 41.98 -11.73 -54.81
C LEU A 255 40.49 -11.49 -54.54
N THR A 256 39.63 -11.82 -55.51
CA THR A 256 38.16 -11.72 -55.40
C THR A 256 37.53 -13.12 -55.38
N PHE A 257 36.87 -13.52 -54.31
CA PHE A 257 36.25 -14.84 -54.12
C PHE A 257 34.73 -14.77 -54.21
N ILE A 258 34.15 -15.49 -55.18
CA ILE A 258 32.70 -15.42 -55.46
C ILE A 258 32.04 -16.79 -55.52
N ASN A 259 30.75 -16.83 -55.14
CA ASN A 259 29.85 -17.97 -55.30
C ASN A 259 30.36 -19.28 -54.66
N GLY A 260 31.21 -19.19 -53.65
CA GLY A 260 31.65 -20.33 -52.85
C GLY A 260 30.49 -20.86 -52.01
N ASN A 261 30.17 -22.15 -52.09
CA ASN A 261 29.07 -22.75 -51.32
C ASN A 261 29.46 -24.11 -50.74
N TYR A 262 29.28 -24.32 -49.44
CA TYR A 262 29.55 -25.60 -48.81
C TYR A 262 28.57 -25.90 -47.67
N SER A 263 28.03 -27.13 -47.60
CA SER A 263 27.02 -27.54 -46.62
C SER A 263 27.53 -27.68 -45.18
N SER A 264 28.73 -27.18 -44.88
CA SER A 264 29.42 -27.27 -43.59
C SER A 264 30.29 -26.02 -43.43
N ASN A 265 31.61 -26.15 -43.30
CA ASN A 265 32.48 -25.07 -42.86
C ASN A 265 33.31 -24.46 -44.01
N GLY A 266 33.24 -23.12 -44.14
CA GLY A 266 34.01 -22.30 -45.08
C GLY A 266 33.46 -22.34 -46.51
N GLY A 267 32.65 -21.36 -46.90
CA GLY A 267 32.05 -21.32 -48.24
C GLY A 267 33.05 -20.97 -49.35
N ALA A 268 33.98 -20.05 -49.11
CA ALA A 268 35.15 -19.84 -49.96
C ALA A 268 36.37 -20.60 -49.42
N LEU A 269 36.78 -20.32 -48.17
CA LEU A 269 38.04 -20.78 -47.57
C LEU A 269 37.80 -21.56 -46.28
N PHE A 270 38.51 -22.68 -46.11
CA PHE A 270 38.56 -23.46 -44.87
C PHE A 270 40.01 -23.74 -44.43
N SER A 271 40.32 -23.53 -43.16
CA SER A 271 41.57 -24.02 -42.52
C SER A 271 41.27 -24.76 -41.22
N ASN A 272 41.84 -25.95 -41.07
CA ASN A 272 41.78 -26.70 -39.81
C ASN A 272 42.82 -26.17 -38.80
N MET A 273 44.12 -26.27 -39.08
CA MET A 273 45.19 -25.88 -38.14
C MET A 273 46.22 -24.90 -38.73
N GLY A 274 46.06 -24.47 -39.98
CA GLY A 274 46.98 -23.52 -40.64
C GLY A 274 46.56 -22.07 -40.40
N ASN A 275 47.52 -21.17 -40.22
CA ASN A 275 47.24 -19.74 -40.13
C ASN A 275 46.81 -19.18 -41.50
N MET A 276 45.93 -18.19 -41.49
CA MET A 276 45.44 -17.55 -42.71
C MET A 276 45.56 -16.04 -42.63
N GLU A 277 46.08 -15.45 -43.69
CA GLU A 277 46.30 -14.01 -43.85
C GLU A 277 45.59 -13.55 -45.13
N ILE A 278 44.75 -12.53 -45.02
CA ILE A 278 43.88 -12.03 -46.10
C ILE A 278 44.12 -10.53 -46.24
N ILE A 279 44.68 -10.11 -47.38
CA ILE A 279 45.13 -8.73 -47.63
C ILE A 279 44.46 -8.19 -48.89
N ASN A 280 43.92 -6.97 -48.86
CA ASN A 280 43.37 -6.28 -50.04
C ASN A 280 42.42 -7.17 -50.89
N SER A 281 41.66 -8.07 -50.26
CA SER A 281 40.89 -9.13 -50.93
C SER A 281 39.39 -8.96 -50.70
N THR A 282 38.56 -9.53 -51.58
CA THR A 282 37.11 -9.28 -51.61
C THR A 282 36.32 -10.60 -51.67
N PHE A 283 35.29 -10.75 -50.86
CA PHE A 283 34.45 -11.96 -50.75
C PHE A 283 32.99 -11.61 -50.97
N ILE A 284 32.37 -12.13 -52.05
CA ILE A 284 31.01 -11.78 -52.46
C ILE A 284 30.13 -13.03 -52.62
N ASN A 285 28.93 -13.02 -52.04
CA ASN A 285 27.90 -14.07 -52.20
C ASN A 285 28.40 -15.49 -51.86
N ASN A 286 29.26 -15.65 -50.85
CA ASN A 286 29.69 -16.98 -50.38
C ASN A 286 28.75 -17.49 -49.27
N THR A 287 28.52 -18.79 -49.21
CA THR A 287 27.54 -19.41 -48.30
C THR A 287 28.07 -20.67 -47.63
N ALA A 288 27.80 -20.83 -46.33
CA ALA A 288 28.20 -22.00 -45.56
C ALA A 288 27.14 -22.39 -44.49
N ALA A 289 27.40 -23.45 -43.73
CA ALA A 289 26.82 -23.57 -42.39
C ALA A 289 27.54 -22.62 -41.41
N ASN A 290 28.87 -22.64 -41.40
CA ASN A 290 29.68 -21.72 -40.58
C ASN A 290 30.79 -21.07 -41.41
N GLY A 291 30.99 -19.76 -41.23
CA GLY A 291 31.98 -19.00 -41.99
C GLY A 291 31.60 -18.94 -43.47
N GLY A 292 30.57 -18.15 -43.79
CA GLY A 292 29.98 -18.11 -45.14
C GLY A 292 31.01 -17.82 -46.24
N ALA A 293 31.99 -16.95 -45.96
CA ALA A 293 33.21 -16.85 -46.74
C ALA A 293 34.36 -17.70 -46.15
N VAL A 294 34.71 -17.49 -44.88
CA VAL A 294 35.97 -18.00 -44.28
C VAL A 294 35.71 -18.73 -42.97
N TYR A 295 36.26 -19.94 -42.84
CA TYR A 295 36.25 -20.71 -41.59
C TYR A 295 37.66 -21.13 -41.19
N VAL A 296 38.07 -20.78 -39.96
CA VAL A 296 39.34 -21.20 -39.35
C VAL A 296 39.07 -21.85 -37.98
N TYR A 297 39.57 -23.07 -37.78
CA TYR A 297 39.36 -23.80 -36.52
C TYR A 297 40.47 -23.50 -35.50
N SER A 298 41.69 -24.00 -35.72
CA SER A 298 42.80 -23.93 -34.77
C SER A 298 44.01 -23.11 -35.25
N GLY A 299 43.93 -22.47 -36.42
CA GLY A 299 44.88 -21.43 -36.84
C GLY A 299 44.46 -20.04 -36.34
N ASN A 300 45.36 -19.07 -36.46
CA ASN A 300 45.01 -17.65 -36.33
C ASN A 300 44.54 -17.10 -37.69
N LEU A 301 43.65 -16.11 -37.67
CA LEU A 301 43.16 -15.40 -38.86
C LEU A 301 43.47 -13.90 -38.75
N SER A 302 44.14 -13.36 -39.78
CA SER A 302 44.42 -11.92 -39.92
C SER A 302 43.84 -11.40 -41.23
N ILE A 303 43.20 -10.23 -41.18
CA ILE A 303 42.48 -9.62 -42.29
C ILE A 303 42.83 -8.13 -42.35
N VAL A 304 43.26 -7.65 -43.51
CA VAL A 304 43.75 -6.28 -43.73
C VAL A 304 43.21 -5.74 -45.05
N ASP A 305 42.72 -4.49 -45.06
CA ASP A 305 42.23 -3.76 -46.25
C ASP A 305 41.19 -4.52 -47.10
N SER A 306 40.38 -5.41 -46.49
CA SER A 306 39.60 -6.42 -47.21
C SER A 306 38.08 -6.22 -47.08
N LYS A 307 37.29 -6.79 -48.00
CA LYS A 307 35.83 -6.58 -48.08
C LYS A 307 35.05 -7.89 -48.08
N PHE A 308 33.96 -7.94 -47.31
CA PHE A 308 33.04 -9.06 -47.21
C PHE A 308 31.61 -8.57 -47.43
N ILE A 309 31.01 -8.95 -48.56
CA ILE A 309 29.74 -8.41 -49.06
C ILE A 309 28.75 -9.57 -49.31
N ASN A 310 27.54 -9.49 -48.73
CA ASN A 310 26.46 -10.47 -48.95
C ASN A 310 26.83 -11.95 -48.64
N ASN A 311 27.75 -12.21 -47.71
CA ASN A 311 28.10 -13.59 -47.33
C ASN A 311 27.13 -14.10 -46.24
N SER A 312 26.77 -15.39 -46.29
CA SER A 312 25.71 -15.95 -45.46
C SER A 312 26.07 -17.29 -44.79
N ALA A 313 25.63 -17.48 -43.54
CA ALA A 313 25.85 -18.70 -42.76
C ALA A 313 24.54 -19.25 -42.19
N ASN A 314 24.27 -20.54 -42.44
CA ASN A 314 23.06 -21.20 -41.89
C ASN A 314 23.08 -21.33 -40.36
N THR A 315 24.25 -21.23 -39.72
CA THR A 315 24.42 -21.16 -38.26
C THR A 315 25.17 -19.89 -37.83
N SER A 316 26.51 -19.82 -37.96
CA SER A 316 27.29 -18.75 -37.32
C SER A 316 28.41 -18.19 -38.21
N GLY A 317 28.64 -16.87 -38.11
CA GLY A 317 29.67 -16.16 -38.86
C GLY A 317 29.35 -16.02 -40.34
N GLY A 318 28.44 -15.10 -40.70
CA GLY A 318 27.95 -14.94 -42.07
C GLY A 318 29.06 -14.68 -43.10
N ALA A 319 30.07 -13.91 -42.73
CA ALA A 319 31.34 -13.84 -43.45
C ALA A 319 32.39 -14.79 -42.84
N ILE A 320 32.67 -14.66 -41.53
CA ILE A 320 33.85 -15.26 -40.89
C ILE A 320 33.45 -16.08 -39.65
N TYR A 321 34.04 -17.26 -39.52
CA TYR A 321 34.09 -18.02 -38.27
C TYR A 321 35.55 -18.33 -37.88
N SER A 322 35.97 -17.95 -36.67
CA SER A 322 37.30 -18.26 -36.13
C SER A 322 37.21 -18.84 -34.70
N ASN A 323 37.59 -20.10 -34.48
CA ASN A 323 37.58 -20.68 -33.12
C ASN A 323 38.84 -20.31 -32.29
N ARG A 324 39.55 -19.25 -32.69
CA ARG A 324 40.73 -18.65 -32.02
C ARG A 324 40.71 -17.12 -32.20
N ASN A 325 41.85 -16.47 -31.97
CA ASN A 325 42.04 -15.05 -32.15
C ASN A 325 41.86 -14.63 -33.61
N LEU A 326 41.14 -13.52 -33.80
CA LEU A 326 40.85 -12.90 -35.09
C LEU A 326 41.30 -11.44 -35.04
N ASN A 327 42.20 -11.04 -35.94
CA ASN A 327 42.68 -9.66 -36.06
C ASN A 327 42.17 -9.08 -37.38
N ILE A 328 41.52 -7.91 -37.31
CA ILE A 328 40.95 -7.20 -38.46
C ILE A 328 41.36 -5.74 -38.43
N THR A 329 41.92 -5.25 -39.53
CA THR A 329 42.31 -3.85 -39.71
C THR A 329 41.76 -3.32 -41.05
N ASN A 330 41.25 -2.08 -41.08
CA ASN A 330 40.82 -1.34 -42.28
C ASN A 330 39.87 -2.11 -43.23
N SER A 331 38.93 -2.90 -42.71
CA SER A 331 38.13 -3.83 -43.52
C SER A 331 36.62 -3.57 -43.46
N ASP A 332 35.92 -3.86 -44.56
CA ASP A 332 34.48 -3.61 -44.72
C ASP A 332 33.64 -4.89 -44.66
N PHE A 333 32.56 -4.86 -43.90
CA PHE A 333 31.57 -5.94 -43.77
C PHE A 333 30.17 -5.40 -44.09
N GLU A 334 29.66 -5.72 -45.27
CA GLU A 334 28.39 -5.19 -45.81
C GLU A 334 27.36 -6.31 -46.03
N ASN A 335 26.16 -6.16 -45.45
CA ASN A 335 24.99 -7.03 -45.66
C ASN A 335 25.26 -8.54 -45.40
N ASN A 336 26.19 -8.91 -44.51
CA ASN A 336 26.45 -10.31 -44.18
C ASN A 336 25.43 -10.82 -43.15
N SER A 337 25.06 -12.10 -43.24
CA SER A 337 23.95 -12.66 -42.45
C SER A 337 24.24 -14.02 -41.81
N ALA A 338 23.79 -14.24 -40.58
CA ALA A 338 23.81 -15.55 -39.92
C ALA A 338 22.52 -15.83 -39.15
N ASN A 339 21.99 -17.06 -39.23
CA ASN A 339 20.74 -17.41 -38.52
C ASN A 339 20.90 -17.54 -36.99
N SER A 340 22.14 -17.62 -36.48
CA SER A 340 22.44 -17.74 -35.05
C SER A 340 23.44 -16.67 -34.59
N LEU A 341 24.74 -16.97 -34.55
CA LEU A 341 25.72 -16.13 -33.86
C LEU A 341 26.63 -15.39 -34.86
N GLY A 342 26.71 -14.06 -34.76
CA GLY A 342 27.64 -13.25 -35.54
C GLY A 342 27.23 -13.09 -36.99
N GLY A 343 26.41 -12.07 -37.29
CA GLY A 343 25.88 -11.86 -38.64
C GLY A 343 26.95 -11.65 -39.70
N ALA A 344 28.03 -10.92 -39.38
CA ALA A 344 29.27 -10.96 -40.14
C ALA A 344 30.30 -11.94 -39.53
N ILE A 345 30.54 -11.85 -38.22
CA ILE A 345 31.70 -12.49 -37.57
C ILE A 345 31.29 -13.29 -36.35
N TYR A 346 31.72 -14.55 -36.29
CA TYR A 346 31.86 -15.31 -35.05
C TYR A 346 33.36 -15.48 -34.74
N SER A 347 33.81 -15.14 -33.53
CA SER A 347 35.15 -15.55 -33.07
C SER A 347 35.23 -15.98 -31.60
N TYR A 348 36.36 -16.58 -31.21
CA TYR A 348 36.66 -16.83 -29.79
C TYR A 348 37.14 -15.54 -29.10
N ASN A 349 38.21 -14.92 -29.62
CA ASN A 349 38.63 -13.55 -29.29
C ASN A 349 38.65 -12.70 -30.58
N GLY A 350 38.48 -11.38 -30.45
CA GLY A 350 38.56 -10.44 -31.57
C GLY A 350 39.38 -9.18 -31.26
N ASN A 351 40.09 -8.69 -32.27
CA ASN A 351 40.65 -7.33 -32.31
C ASN A 351 40.25 -6.69 -33.63
N VAL A 352 39.57 -5.54 -33.59
CA VAL A 352 38.99 -4.85 -34.74
C VAL A 352 39.43 -3.39 -34.73
N GLU A 353 40.03 -2.93 -35.83
CA GLU A 353 40.67 -1.62 -35.94
C GLU A 353 40.28 -0.97 -37.28
N GLY A 354 39.91 0.31 -37.29
CA GLY A 354 39.70 1.08 -38.54
C GLY A 354 38.61 0.55 -39.47
N SER A 355 37.65 -0.25 -38.97
CA SER A 355 36.83 -1.16 -39.80
C SER A 355 35.34 -0.82 -39.78
N ASN A 356 34.63 -1.16 -40.87
CA ASN A 356 33.22 -0.81 -41.09
C ASN A 356 32.30 -2.04 -41.08
N PHE A 357 31.17 -1.95 -40.39
CA PHE A 357 30.13 -2.96 -40.32
C PHE A 357 28.76 -2.34 -40.64
N THR A 358 28.23 -2.60 -41.83
CA THR A 358 26.99 -2.00 -42.32
C THR A 358 25.95 -3.07 -42.68
N ASN A 359 24.71 -2.90 -42.19
CA ASN A 359 23.55 -3.76 -42.49
C ASN A 359 23.75 -5.27 -42.19
N ASN A 360 24.64 -5.65 -41.27
CA ASN A 360 24.87 -7.06 -40.95
C ASN A 360 23.76 -7.57 -40.02
N SER A 361 23.32 -8.82 -40.22
CA SER A 361 22.15 -9.39 -39.53
C SER A 361 22.43 -10.73 -38.86
N GLY A 362 22.13 -10.84 -37.57
CA GLY A 362 22.28 -12.05 -36.77
C GLY A 362 21.03 -12.38 -35.94
N ARG A 363 21.02 -13.52 -35.24
CA ARG A 363 20.16 -13.66 -34.05
C ARG A 363 20.84 -12.98 -32.86
N MET A 364 22.11 -13.30 -32.61
CA MET A 364 22.92 -12.71 -31.53
C MET A 364 24.23 -12.14 -32.09
N GLY A 365 24.54 -10.88 -31.81
CA GLY A 365 25.66 -10.16 -32.44
C GLY A 365 25.39 -9.91 -33.91
N GLY A 366 24.61 -8.87 -34.24
CA GLY A 366 24.16 -8.61 -35.61
C GLY A 366 25.31 -8.36 -36.59
N ALA A 367 26.38 -7.71 -36.15
CA ALA A 367 27.67 -7.71 -36.84
C ALA A 367 28.62 -8.77 -36.26
N ILE A 368 28.94 -8.70 -34.96
CA ILE A 368 29.98 -9.50 -34.32
C ILE A 368 29.43 -10.25 -33.10
N TYR A 369 29.73 -11.55 -33.04
CA TYR A 369 29.69 -12.35 -31.81
C TYR A 369 31.11 -12.76 -31.43
N THR A 370 31.54 -12.50 -30.19
CA THR A 370 32.73 -13.12 -29.60
C THR A 370 32.36 -13.96 -28.39
N LYS A 371 33.02 -15.12 -28.24
CA LYS A 371 32.81 -15.98 -27.06
C LYS A 371 33.53 -15.46 -25.81
N GLU A 372 34.65 -14.77 -25.98
CA GLU A 372 35.42 -14.16 -24.89
C GLU A 372 35.58 -12.65 -25.15
N ASN A 373 36.81 -12.15 -25.25
CA ASN A 373 37.13 -10.73 -25.31
C ASN A 373 37.06 -10.21 -26.75
N LEU A 374 36.47 -9.02 -26.90
CA LEU A 374 36.52 -8.21 -28.11
C LEU A 374 37.15 -6.85 -27.79
N ASN A 375 38.21 -6.51 -28.50
CA ASN A 375 38.73 -5.15 -28.57
C ASN A 375 38.29 -4.51 -29.89
N VAL A 376 37.81 -3.26 -29.83
CA VAL A 376 37.40 -2.45 -30.97
C VAL A 376 38.03 -1.06 -30.84
N ASP A 377 38.68 -0.58 -31.89
CA ASP A 377 39.18 0.78 -31.99
C ASP A 377 38.83 1.41 -33.35
N ASN A 378 38.58 2.71 -33.35
CA ASN A 378 38.42 3.56 -34.54
C ASN A 378 37.50 2.95 -35.63
N SER A 379 36.40 2.32 -35.21
CA SER A 379 35.55 1.48 -36.07
C SER A 379 34.09 1.95 -36.08
N ASN A 380 33.33 1.55 -37.10
CA ASN A 380 31.95 2.01 -37.32
C ASN A 380 30.98 0.84 -37.49
N PHE A 381 29.86 0.89 -36.77
CA PHE A 381 28.77 -0.07 -36.80
C PHE A 381 27.46 0.65 -37.11
N ASP A 382 26.98 0.52 -38.35
CA ASP A 382 25.75 1.16 -38.83
C ASP A 382 24.68 0.12 -39.18
N SER A 383 23.47 0.34 -38.69
CA SER A 383 22.24 -0.36 -39.10
C SER A 383 22.32 -1.90 -39.00
N SER A 384 23.16 -2.41 -38.08
CA SER A 384 23.26 -3.85 -37.81
C SER A 384 22.13 -4.31 -36.89
N ASN A 385 21.66 -5.55 -37.10
CA ASN A 385 20.38 -6.02 -36.56
C ASN A 385 20.51 -7.41 -35.90
N ALA A 386 20.06 -7.51 -34.65
CA ALA A 386 19.96 -8.77 -33.91
C ALA A 386 18.50 -9.13 -33.62
N SER A 387 18.06 -10.28 -34.10
CA SER A 387 16.71 -10.78 -33.81
C SER A 387 16.52 -11.28 -32.36
N ASP A 388 17.55 -11.18 -31.51
CA ASP A 388 17.55 -11.52 -30.09
C ASP A 388 18.36 -10.47 -29.29
N GLN A 389 19.69 -10.47 -29.38
CA GLN A 389 20.57 -9.74 -28.44
C GLN A 389 21.86 -9.22 -29.09
N GLY A 390 22.33 -8.03 -28.72
CA GLY A 390 23.57 -7.46 -29.26
C GLY A 390 23.44 -7.01 -30.72
N GLY A 391 22.78 -5.87 -30.96
CA GLY A 391 22.36 -5.42 -32.30
C GLY A 391 23.52 -5.24 -33.28
N ALA A 392 24.62 -4.61 -32.86
CA ALA A 392 25.91 -4.72 -33.56
C ALA A 392 26.80 -5.80 -32.93
N ILE A 393 27.09 -5.68 -31.62
CA ILE A 393 28.08 -6.52 -30.93
C ILE A 393 27.43 -7.34 -29.81
N LEU A 394 27.81 -8.62 -29.73
CA LEU A 394 27.67 -9.43 -28.52
C LEU A 394 29.00 -10.08 -28.12
N ALA A 395 29.41 -9.93 -26.86
CA ALA A 395 30.71 -10.39 -26.34
C ALA A 395 30.59 -10.97 -24.91
N ASN A 396 31.67 -11.57 -24.40
CA ASN A 396 31.81 -11.81 -22.95
C ASN A 396 32.25 -10.52 -22.24
N THR A 397 33.33 -9.92 -22.75
CA THR A 397 33.80 -8.57 -22.41
C THR A 397 34.10 -7.79 -23.69
N ALA A 398 33.65 -6.53 -23.76
CA ALA A 398 33.94 -5.63 -24.86
C ALA A 398 34.75 -4.42 -24.37
N ASN A 399 35.90 -4.15 -24.99
CA ASN A 399 36.62 -2.89 -24.85
C ASN A 399 36.51 -2.14 -26.16
N VAL A 400 36.00 -0.91 -26.13
CA VAL A 400 35.61 -0.15 -27.31
C VAL A 400 36.09 1.29 -27.17
N ASP A 401 37.00 1.70 -28.04
CA ASP A 401 37.57 3.06 -28.07
C ASP A 401 37.33 3.72 -29.45
N ASN A 402 37.26 5.05 -29.48
CA ASN A 402 37.18 5.91 -30.68
C ASN A 402 36.11 5.50 -31.73
N SER A 403 35.04 4.80 -31.34
CA SER A 403 34.17 4.05 -32.27
C SER A 403 32.71 4.53 -32.29
N ASN A 404 32.04 4.28 -33.41
CA ASN A 404 30.70 4.79 -33.71
C ASN A 404 29.68 3.65 -33.86
N PHE A 405 28.52 3.82 -33.22
CA PHE A 405 27.40 2.88 -33.26
C PHE A 405 26.12 3.64 -33.62
N THR A 406 25.65 3.47 -34.86
CA THR A 406 24.54 4.24 -35.42
C THR A 406 23.39 3.33 -35.87
N ASN A 407 22.15 3.66 -35.51
CA ASN A 407 20.92 2.99 -35.97
C ASN A 407 20.84 1.47 -35.70
N ASN A 408 21.66 0.89 -34.82
CA ASN A 408 21.68 -0.56 -34.61
C ASN A 408 20.45 -1.00 -33.81
N VAL A 409 19.92 -2.19 -34.10
CA VAL A 409 18.65 -2.69 -33.56
C VAL A 409 18.81 -4.05 -32.91
N ALA A 410 18.25 -4.22 -31.72
CA ALA A 410 18.07 -5.52 -31.07
C ALA A 410 16.59 -5.73 -30.72
N LYS A 411 16.08 -6.96 -30.90
CA LYS A 411 14.73 -7.30 -30.43
C LYS A 411 14.64 -7.37 -28.90
N GLY A 412 15.69 -7.86 -28.25
CA GLY A 412 15.97 -7.74 -26.82
C GLY A 412 17.06 -6.68 -26.56
N SER A 413 17.89 -6.91 -25.54
CA SER A 413 18.79 -5.90 -24.95
C SER A 413 20.09 -5.62 -25.72
N GLY A 414 20.62 -4.40 -25.54
CA GLY A 414 21.94 -3.95 -26.02
C GLY A 414 22.01 -3.85 -27.54
N ALA A 415 21.45 -2.79 -28.14
CA ALA A 415 21.39 -2.70 -29.60
C ALA A 415 22.70 -2.20 -30.24
N GLY A 416 23.48 -1.35 -29.57
CA GLY A 416 24.89 -1.15 -29.94
C GLY A 416 25.73 -2.35 -29.49
N VAL A 417 26.04 -2.39 -28.19
CA VAL A 417 26.93 -3.39 -27.57
C VAL A 417 26.20 -4.14 -26.45
N ARG A 418 26.37 -5.47 -26.42
CA ARG A 418 25.99 -6.31 -25.29
C ARG A 418 27.16 -7.17 -24.82
N SER A 419 27.46 -7.13 -23.52
CA SER A 419 28.50 -7.95 -22.90
C SER A 419 27.92 -8.77 -21.74
N TYR A 420 28.43 -9.98 -21.49
CA TYR A 420 27.98 -10.79 -20.37
C TYR A 420 28.57 -10.37 -19.02
N GLU A 421 29.84 -9.95 -18.98
CA GLU A 421 30.53 -9.57 -17.74
C GLU A 421 30.78 -8.05 -17.65
N SER A 422 31.42 -7.45 -18.65
CA SER A 422 31.72 -6.01 -18.62
C SER A 422 31.86 -5.36 -19.99
N SER A 423 31.65 -4.04 -20.02
CA SER A 423 31.93 -3.20 -21.18
C SER A 423 32.76 -1.99 -20.75
N THR A 424 33.91 -1.77 -21.39
CA THR A 424 34.71 -0.55 -21.27
C THR A 424 34.50 0.28 -22.53
N ILE A 425 33.91 1.45 -22.41
CA ILE A 425 33.57 2.35 -23.52
C ILE A 425 34.32 3.67 -23.32
N THR A 426 35.04 4.14 -24.34
CA THR A 426 35.80 5.41 -24.27
C THR A 426 35.80 6.11 -25.62
N ASN A 427 35.74 7.46 -25.66
CA ASN A 427 35.74 8.26 -26.89
C ASN A 427 34.70 7.83 -27.96
N CYS A 428 33.57 7.22 -27.55
CA CYS A 428 32.62 6.59 -28.47
C CYS A 428 31.35 7.42 -28.69
N SER A 429 30.68 7.20 -29.82
CA SER A 429 29.35 7.76 -30.10
C SER A 429 28.32 6.66 -30.35
N PHE A 430 27.22 6.69 -29.59
CA PHE A 430 26.07 5.82 -29.72
C PHE A 430 24.84 6.66 -30.11
N THR A 431 24.40 6.54 -31.35
CA THR A 431 23.30 7.33 -31.92
C THR A 431 22.16 6.46 -32.46
N ASN A 432 20.92 6.74 -32.07
CA ASN A 432 19.68 6.06 -32.52
C ASN A 432 19.60 4.54 -32.27
N ASN A 433 20.42 3.95 -31.38
CA ASN A 433 20.42 2.51 -31.16
C ASN A 433 19.19 2.08 -30.36
N THR A 434 18.48 1.04 -30.82
CA THR A 434 17.11 0.72 -30.36
C THR A 434 16.95 -0.73 -29.90
N SER A 435 16.62 -0.91 -28.62
CA SER A 435 16.25 -2.17 -27.98
C SER A 435 14.73 -2.31 -27.87
N LEU A 436 14.12 -3.07 -28.79
CA LEU A 436 12.67 -3.08 -29.02
C LEU A 436 11.84 -3.70 -27.88
N ASN A 437 12.39 -4.69 -27.16
CA ASN A 437 11.73 -5.33 -26.01
C ASN A 437 12.63 -5.51 -24.79
N GLY A 438 13.91 -5.13 -24.88
CA GLY A 438 14.87 -5.23 -23.79
C GLY A 438 15.21 -3.88 -23.15
N ALA A 439 16.33 -3.89 -22.44
CA ALA A 439 16.95 -2.75 -21.80
C ALA A 439 18.32 -2.42 -22.44
N GLY A 440 18.82 -1.19 -22.27
CA GLY A 440 20.07 -0.77 -22.88
C GLY A 440 19.95 -0.57 -24.38
N GLY A 441 19.42 0.58 -24.81
CA GLY A 441 19.29 0.89 -26.25
C GLY A 441 20.66 0.94 -26.93
N ALA A 442 21.64 1.60 -26.31
CA ALA A 442 23.03 1.55 -26.73
C ALA A 442 23.77 0.34 -26.14
N LEU A 443 23.71 0.16 -24.82
CA LEU A 443 24.67 -0.65 -24.07
C LEU A 443 24.00 -1.50 -22.98
N TYR A 444 24.36 -2.78 -22.88
CA TYR A 444 23.96 -3.65 -21.77
C TYR A 444 25.12 -4.53 -21.30
N SER A 445 25.37 -4.59 -19.98
CA SER A 445 26.20 -5.65 -19.36
C SER A 445 25.89 -5.83 -17.87
N LYS A 446 26.73 -6.55 -17.11
CA LYS A 446 26.73 -6.43 -15.64
C LYS A 446 27.40 -5.14 -15.19
N ASN A 447 28.62 -4.89 -15.66
CA ASN A 447 29.45 -3.75 -15.24
C ASN A 447 29.86 -2.92 -16.46
N ASN A 448 29.28 -1.72 -16.59
CA ASN A 448 29.64 -0.77 -17.65
C ASN A 448 30.55 0.32 -17.07
N ILE A 449 31.69 0.56 -17.73
CA ILE A 449 32.59 1.69 -17.50
C ILE A 449 32.54 2.54 -18.77
N VAL A 450 32.18 3.81 -18.63
CA VAL A 450 31.97 4.73 -19.74
C VAL A 450 32.69 6.04 -19.44
N ASN A 451 33.58 6.46 -20.35
CA ASN A 451 34.33 7.70 -20.23
C ASN A 451 34.30 8.52 -21.53
N SER A 452 34.24 9.85 -21.43
CA SER A 452 34.37 10.80 -22.55
C SER A 452 33.54 10.41 -23.79
N SER A 453 32.29 9.98 -23.62
CA SER A 453 31.47 9.35 -24.69
C SER A 453 30.05 9.95 -24.82
N ASP A 454 29.52 9.92 -26.05
CA ASP A 454 28.23 10.51 -26.43
C ASP A 454 27.13 9.46 -26.64
N PHE A 455 25.96 9.66 -26.04
CA PHE A 455 24.77 8.82 -26.18
C PHE A 455 23.56 9.67 -26.59
N ASN A 456 23.18 9.59 -27.87
CA ASN A 456 22.16 10.43 -28.49
C ASN A 456 20.95 9.60 -29.00
N ASN A 457 19.74 9.94 -28.57
CA ASN A 457 18.48 9.36 -29.08
C ASN A 457 18.40 7.81 -29.00
N ASN A 458 19.10 7.18 -28.05
CA ASN A 458 19.02 5.72 -27.88
C ASN A 458 17.74 5.35 -27.13
N ALA A 459 17.12 4.23 -27.51
CA ALA A 459 15.79 3.85 -27.03
C ALA A 459 15.75 2.40 -26.51
N ALA A 460 15.08 2.20 -25.38
CA ALA A 460 14.80 0.89 -24.80
C ALA A 460 13.34 0.76 -24.35
N ARG A 461 12.84 -0.47 -24.30
CA ARG A 461 11.49 -0.73 -23.76
C ARG A 461 11.47 -0.73 -22.23
N THR A 462 12.32 -1.53 -21.59
CA THR A 462 12.16 -1.89 -20.17
C THR A 462 13.06 -1.13 -19.19
N GLY A 463 14.08 -0.41 -19.68
CA GLY A 463 14.92 0.46 -18.87
C GLY A 463 16.28 0.76 -19.48
N GLY A 464 16.97 1.78 -18.99
CA GLY A 464 18.29 2.19 -19.48
C GLY A 464 18.25 2.54 -20.96
N GLY A 465 17.59 3.64 -21.33
CA GLY A 465 17.38 4.00 -22.75
C GLY A 465 18.68 4.07 -23.56
N ALA A 466 19.76 4.55 -22.95
CA ALA A 466 21.13 4.32 -23.43
C ALA A 466 21.76 3.07 -22.79
N ILE A 467 21.97 3.06 -21.47
CA ILE A 467 22.81 2.08 -20.76
C ILE A 467 22.01 1.30 -19.71
N TYR A 468 22.19 -0.01 -19.65
CA TYR A 468 21.71 -0.85 -18.56
C TYR A 468 22.80 -1.73 -17.93
N SER A 469 22.88 -1.71 -16.60
CA SER A 469 23.78 -2.53 -15.77
C SER A 469 23.02 -3.47 -14.83
N ASN A 470 23.30 -4.78 -14.91
CA ASN A 470 22.84 -5.76 -13.90
C ASN A 470 23.61 -5.67 -12.57
N GLU A 471 24.77 -5.03 -12.56
CA GLU A 471 25.54 -4.76 -11.35
C GLU A 471 25.86 -3.27 -11.24
N ASN A 472 27.03 -2.81 -11.68
CA ASN A 472 27.47 -1.43 -11.44
C ASN A 472 27.55 -0.62 -12.75
N VAL A 473 27.42 0.70 -12.64
CA VAL A 473 27.72 1.63 -13.73
C VAL A 473 28.65 2.73 -13.24
N LEU A 474 29.72 3.00 -14.01
CA LEU A 474 30.55 4.19 -13.84
C LEU A 474 30.49 4.99 -15.14
N VAL A 475 30.16 6.28 -15.01
CA VAL A 475 30.05 7.25 -16.09
C VAL A 475 30.90 8.46 -15.73
N ASP A 476 31.84 8.81 -16.60
CA ASP A 476 32.69 9.99 -16.44
C ASP A 476 32.79 10.78 -17.77
N GLU A 477 32.96 12.10 -17.68
CA GLU A 477 33.10 13.04 -18.82
C GLU A 477 32.10 12.88 -19.99
N SER A 478 30.91 12.30 -19.78
CA SER A 478 30.05 11.78 -20.85
C SER A 478 28.74 12.55 -21.04
N SER A 479 28.10 12.37 -22.19
CA SER A 479 26.90 13.11 -22.60
C SER A 479 25.73 12.18 -22.96
N PHE A 480 24.54 12.49 -22.45
CA PHE A 480 23.31 11.71 -22.65
C PHE A 480 22.17 12.63 -23.07
N VAL A 481 21.82 12.63 -24.36
CA VAL A 481 20.83 13.53 -24.95
C VAL A 481 19.66 12.75 -25.55
N ASN A 482 18.43 13.12 -25.16
CA ASN A 482 17.17 12.58 -25.71
C ASN A 482 17.05 11.03 -25.68
N ASN A 483 17.72 10.34 -24.75
CA ASN A 483 17.57 8.88 -24.60
C ASN A 483 16.24 8.55 -23.90
N SER A 484 15.65 7.40 -24.24
CA SER A 484 14.30 7.06 -23.80
C SER A 484 14.11 5.62 -23.33
N ALA A 485 13.41 5.47 -22.22
CA ALA A 485 12.96 4.19 -21.64
C ALA A 485 11.42 4.19 -21.47
N MET A 486 10.69 4.54 -22.53
CA MET A 486 9.25 4.81 -22.49
C MET A 486 8.33 3.60 -22.71
N GLY A 487 8.88 2.39 -22.83
CA GLY A 487 8.08 1.18 -23.10
C GLY A 487 6.98 0.94 -22.07
N ASP A 488 5.73 0.82 -22.56
CA ASP A 488 4.48 0.49 -21.84
C ASP A 488 4.23 1.19 -20.48
N GLY A 489 4.92 2.31 -20.20
CA GLY A 489 4.86 3.01 -18.92
C GLY A 489 5.59 2.28 -17.77
N THR A 490 6.45 1.31 -18.06
CA THR A 490 7.18 0.55 -17.03
C THR A 490 8.68 0.84 -16.96
N GLY A 491 9.28 1.34 -18.07
CA GLY A 491 10.72 1.54 -18.19
C GLY A 491 11.30 2.63 -17.26
N ASN A 492 12.47 2.33 -16.68
CA ASN A 492 13.16 3.19 -15.70
C ASN A 492 14.57 3.54 -16.19
N GLY A 493 15.06 4.74 -15.86
CA GLY A 493 16.37 5.21 -16.33
C GLY A 493 16.33 5.57 -17.82
N GLY A 494 15.84 6.76 -18.17
CA GLY A 494 15.71 7.16 -19.58
C GLY A 494 17.06 7.23 -20.31
N ALA A 495 18.14 7.57 -19.61
CA ALA A 495 19.50 7.35 -20.07
C ALA A 495 20.10 6.07 -19.46
N VAL A 496 20.18 5.98 -18.12
CA VAL A 496 20.97 4.97 -17.39
C VAL A 496 20.12 4.23 -16.36
N GLY A 497 20.12 2.90 -16.42
CA GLY A 497 19.52 2.03 -15.41
C GLY A 497 20.55 1.10 -14.77
N THR A 498 20.58 0.98 -13.44
CA THR A 498 21.49 0.08 -12.72
C THR A 498 20.78 -0.67 -11.57
N TYR A 499 21.12 -1.94 -11.39
CA TYR A 499 20.52 -2.81 -10.36
C TYR A 499 21.34 -2.87 -9.06
N LYS A 500 22.64 -2.55 -9.09
CA LYS A 500 23.42 -2.21 -7.88
C LYS A 500 23.77 -0.73 -7.95
N ASN A 501 25.05 -0.38 -7.89
CA ASN A 501 25.49 0.98 -7.66
C ASN A 501 25.66 1.77 -8.96
N GLY A 502 25.59 3.09 -8.85
CA GLY A 502 26.00 4.02 -9.89
C GLY A 502 27.04 5.03 -9.39
N THR A 503 27.94 5.45 -10.27
CA THR A 503 28.79 6.62 -10.08
C THR A 503 28.77 7.43 -11.36
N ILE A 504 28.43 8.70 -11.25
CA ILE A 504 28.29 9.64 -12.35
C ILE A 504 29.10 10.88 -12.01
N ALA A 505 30.13 11.15 -12.81
CA ALA A 505 31.03 12.28 -12.63
C ALA A 505 31.11 13.11 -13.92
N ASN A 506 31.29 14.43 -13.81
CA ASN A 506 31.64 15.34 -14.91
C ASN A 506 30.71 15.27 -16.16
N SER A 507 29.46 14.81 -15.99
CA SER A 507 28.61 14.33 -17.11
C SER A 507 27.33 15.15 -17.30
N ASN A 508 26.78 15.11 -18.51
CA ASN A 508 25.59 15.87 -18.91
C ASN A 508 24.42 14.93 -19.28
N PHE A 509 23.22 15.21 -18.76
CA PHE A 509 21.99 14.49 -19.04
C PHE A 509 20.90 15.48 -19.44
N THR A 510 20.56 15.53 -20.72
CA THR A 510 19.62 16.51 -21.29
C THR A 510 18.45 15.83 -21.98
N GLU A 511 17.21 16.22 -21.62
CA GLU A 511 15.96 15.79 -22.29
C GLU A 511 15.73 14.27 -22.32
N ASN A 512 16.31 13.50 -21.38
CA ASN A 512 16.10 12.05 -21.30
C ASN A 512 14.74 11.73 -20.64
N SER A 513 14.11 10.61 -21.03
CA SER A 513 12.73 10.29 -20.65
C SER A 513 12.53 8.85 -20.17
N ALA A 514 11.89 8.67 -19.02
CA ALA A 514 11.52 7.36 -18.47
C ALA A 514 10.00 7.17 -18.45
N GLY A 515 9.56 5.99 -18.92
CA GLY A 515 8.14 5.59 -18.87
C GLY A 515 7.59 5.49 -17.45
N ARG A 516 8.47 5.32 -16.46
CA ARG A 516 8.15 5.22 -15.03
C ARG A 516 9.03 6.15 -14.17
N SER A 517 10.25 5.74 -13.80
CA SER A 517 11.06 6.46 -12.80
C SER A 517 12.51 6.69 -13.24
N GLY A 518 13.12 7.79 -12.80
CA GLY A 518 14.49 8.16 -13.15
C GLY A 518 14.59 8.62 -14.61
N GLY A 519 14.12 9.83 -14.92
CA GLY A 519 14.04 10.32 -16.31
C GLY A 519 15.39 10.35 -17.02
N ALA A 520 16.47 10.66 -16.30
CA ALA A 520 17.83 10.34 -16.72
C ALA A 520 18.31 9.01 -16.11
N VAL A 521 18.31 8.90 -14.78
CA VAL A 521 19.05 7.87 -14.03
C VAL A 521 18.15 7.13 -13.07
N TYR A 522 18.20 5.79 -13.09
CA TYR A 522 17.55 4.92 -12.12
C TYR A 522 18.56 3.95 -11.49
N SER A 523 18.64 3.96 -10.16
CA SER A 523 19.49 3.06 -9.36
C SER A 523 18.66 2.31 -8.33
N GLN A 524 18.95 1.02 -8.12
CA GLN A 524 18.43 0.28 -6.95
C GLN A 524 19.42 0.31 -5.78
N GLY A 525 20.71 0.11 -6.04
CA GLY A 525 21.76 0.35 -5.04
C GLY A 525 22.16 1.83 -4.95
N ASN A 526 23.24 2.11 -4.21
CA ASN A 526 23.72 3.47 -3.95
C ASN A 526 24.03 4.22 -5.26
N ILE A 527 23.74 5.53 -5.30
CA ILE A 527 24.09 6.41 -6.41
C ILE A 527 24.98 7.55 -5.91
N ILE A 528 26.11 7.76 -6.58
CA ILE A 528 27.01 8.91 -6.37
C ILE A 528 26.95 9.77 -7.63
N ILE A 529 26.73 11.08 -7.45
CA ILE A 529 26.72 12.09 -8.51
C ILE A 529 27.67 13.22 -8.10
N ASP A 530 28.62 13.57 -8.97
CA ASP A 530 29.59 14.64 -8.76
C ASP A 530 29.73 15.50 -10.04
N ASN A 531 29.84 16.82 -9.88
CA ASN A 531 30.16 17.79 -10.94
C ASN A 531 29.34 17.60 -12.24
N SER A 532 28.06 17.23 -12.13
CA SER A 532 27.23 16.77 -13.24
C SER A 532 25.96 17.60 -13.42
N ASN A 533 25.44 17.66 -14.65
CA ASN A 533 24.29 18.48 -15.03
C ASN A 533 23.12 17.63 -15.56
N PHE A 534 21.92 17.93 -15.08
CA PHE A 534 20.67 17.26 -15.42
C PHE A 534 19.63 18.30 -15.84
N GLU A 535 19.37 18.41 -17.14
CA GLU A 535 18.48 19.42 -17.73
C GLU A 535 17.25 18.77 -18.41
N LYS A 536 16.03 19.21 -18.05
CA LYS A 536 14.75 18.81 -18.71
C LYS A 536 14.48 17.31 -18.79
N ASN A 537 15.04 16.51 -17.89
CA ASN A 537 14.76 15.07 -17.85
C ASN A 537 13.37 14.84 -17.24
N ASN A 538 12.65 13.83 -17.75
CA ASN A 538 11.23 13.63 -17.44
C ASN A 538 10.89 12.17 -17.07
N ALA A 539 10.10 11.98 -16.02
CA ALA A 539 9.63 10.67 -15.57
C ALA A 539 8.10 10.67 -15.36
N SER A 540 7.39 9.68 -15.93
CA SER A 540 5.92 9.55 -15.72
C SER A 540 5.51 9.17 -14.29
N ARG A 541 6.46 9.06 -13.35
CA ARG A 541 6.21 8.75 -11.95
C ARG A 541 7.08 9.55 -10.99
N SER A 542 8.33 9.13 -10.74
CA SER A 542 9.17 9.74 -9.69
C SER A 542 10.63 9.87 -10.10
N GLY A 543 11.31 10.93 -9.62
CA GLY A 543 12.70 11.23 -9.93
C GLY A 543 12.84 11.67 -11.39
N GLY A 544 12.45 12.91 -11.70
CA GLY A 544 12.46 13.41 -13.08
C GLY A 544 13.86 13.42 -13.69
N ALA A 545 14.89 13.74 -12.90
CA ALA A 545 16.28 13.42 -13.24
C ALA A 545 16.69 12.05 -12.71
N VAL A 546 16.68 11.87 -11.39
CA VAL A 546 17.33 10.75 -10.69
C VAL A 546 16.36 10.07 -9.74
N TYR A 547 16.31 8.74 -9.82
CA TYR A 547 15.62 7.88 -8.86
C TYR A 547 16.61 6.90 -8.22
N SER A 548 16.53 6.75 -6.90
CA SER A 548 17.33 5.82 -6.10
C SER A 548 16.44 5.08 -5.09
N GLN A 549 16.86 3.87 -4.68
CA GLN A 549 16.25 3.15 -3.55
C GLN A 549 17.18 3.22 -2.33
N ASP A 550 18.42 2.74 -2.47
CA ASP A 550 19.47 2.90 -1.45
C ASP A 550 20.07 4.33 -1.42
N GLU A 551 21.22 4.52 -0.78
CA GLU A 551 21.80 5.84 -0.44
C GLU A 551 22.09 6.71 -1.69
N MET A 552 21.63 7.96 -1.69
CA MET A 552 21.95 8.97 -2.69
C MET A 552 22.98 9.96 -2.14
N ILE A 553 24.11 10.11 -2.85
CA ILE A 553 25.10 11.16 -2.60
C ILE A 553 25.20 12.04 -3.86
N VAL A 554 25.05 13.35 -3.70
CA VAL A 554 25.13 14.34 -4.78
C VAL A 554 26.00 15.50 -4.32
N ASP A 555 27.08 15.81 -5.05
CA ASP A 555 27.90 17.00 -4.79
C ASP A 555 28.06 17.86 -6.05
N ASN A 556 28.19 19.18 -5.87
CA ASN A 556 28.62 20.14 -6.89
C ASN A 556 27.85 20.02 -8.23
N SER A 557 26.57 19.66 -8.20
CA SER A 557 25.79 19.25 -9.38
C SER A 557 24.57 20.16 -9.64
N ILE A 558 24.07 20.15 -10.87
CA ILE A 558 22.97 21.02 -11.33
C ILE A 558 21.80 20.18 -11.81
N PHE A 559 20.59 20.53 -11.36
CA PHE A 559 19.32 19.93 -11.76
C PHE A 559 18.35 21.04 -12.18
N GLU A 560 18.23 21.26 -13.48
CA GLU A 560 17.42 22.33 -14.05
C GLU A 560 16.21 21.83 -14.85
N SER A 561 15.02 22.32 -14.51
CA SER A 561 13.77 22.11 -15.27
C SER A 561 13.36 20.64 -15.46
N ASN A 562 13.74 19.74 -14.56
CA ASN A 562 13.36 18.33 -14.60
C ASN A 562 11.94 18.13 -14.04
N SER A 563 11.23 17.12 -14.53
CA SER A 563 9.81 16.90 -14.18
C SER A 563 9.48 15.45 -13.82
N ALA A 564 8.67 15.29 -12.78
CA ALA A 564 8.03 14.03 -12.40
C ALA A 564 6.50 14.22 -12.35
N MET A 565 5.72 13.15 -12.53
CA MET A 565 4.26 13.24 -12.37
C MET A 565 3.79 13.10 -10.91
N GLU A 566 4.47 12.28 -10.10
CA GLU A 566 4.17 12.07 -8.69
C GLU A 566 5.22 12.77 -7.81
N ASN A 567 6.44 12.23 -7.65
CA ASN A 567 7.35 12.61 -6.56
C ASN A 567 8.78 12.97 -7.03
N GLY A 568 9.35 14.06 -6.52
CA GLY A 568 10.76 14.41 -6.74
C GLY A 568 11.04 14.85 -8.17
N GLY A 569 10.79 16.13 -8.49
CA GLY A 569 10.90 16.64 -9.86
C GLY A 569 12.30 16.54 -10.44
N ALA A 570 13.35 16.72 -9.61
CA ALA A 570 14.71 16.31 -9.94
C ALA A 570 15.06 14.97 -9.27
N LEU A 571 15.05 14.93 -7.94
CA LEU A 571 15.62 13.85 -7.14
C LEU A 571 14.55 13.08 -6.36
N TYR A 572 14.58 11.75 -6.45
CA TYR A 572 13.80 10.85 -5.61
C TYR A 572 14.70 9.80 -4.93
N ASN A 573 14.51 9.63 -3.62
CA ASN A 573 15.23 8.66 -2.78
C ASN A 573 14.29 7.94 -1.79
N ILE A 574 14.72 6.79 -1.25
CA ILE A 574 13.99 6.05 -0.20
C ILE A 574 14.82 5.90 1.09
N ASN A 575 16.05 5.40 1.03
CA ASN A 575 16.78 4.94 2.22
C ASN A 575 17.82 5.92 2.80
N GLY A 576 17.94 7.15 2.25
CA GLY A 576 18.81 8.22 2.75
C GLY A 576 19.43 9.07 1.64
N PHE A 577 19.39 10.39 1.76
CA PHE A 577 20.04 11.32 0.83
C PHE A 577 21.03 12.29 1.50
N ASN A 578 22.10 12.60 0.77
CA ASN A 578 23.09 13.62 1.11
C ASN A 578 23.35 14.45 -0.14
N VAL A 579 22.98 15.74 -0.12
CA VAL A 579 23.14 16.65 -1.25
C VAL A 579 23.92 17.87 -0.80
N THR A 580 25.04 18.17 -1.45
CA THR A 580 25.91 19.30 -1.11
C THR A 580 26.28 20.15 -2.30
N ASN A 581 26.50 21.45 -2.06
CA ASN A 581 27.03 22.43 -3.01
C ASN A 581 26.31 22.49 -4.38
N SER A 582 25.04 22.05 -4.43
CA SER A 582 24.31 21.76 -5.66
C SER A 582 23.16 22.73 -5.92
N ILE A 583 22.74 22.86 -7.18
CA ILE A 583 21.67 23.77 -7.62
C ILE A 583 20.50 22.96 -8.16
N LEU A 584 19.30 23.19 -7.63
CA LEU A 584 18.05 22.55 -8.04
C LEU A 584 17.05 23.64 -8.44
N ASN A 585 17.03 24.00 -9.72
CA ASN A 585 16.26 25.12 -10.27
C ASN A 585 15.07 24.67 -11.13
N ASN A 586 13.90 25.30 -10.94
CA ASN A 586 12.74 25.22 -11.84
C ASN A 586 12.18 23.79 -12.06
N ASN A 587 12.42 22.85 -11.14
CA ASN A 587 11.94 21.47 -11.24
C ASN A 587 10.48 21.36 -10.74
N SER A 588 9.75 20.32 -11.17
CA SER A 588 8.31 20.18 -10.87
C SER A 588 7.82 18.75 -10.60
N ALA A 589 6.88 18.59 -9.66
CA ALA A 589 6.23 17.33 -9.30
C ALA A 589 4.80 17.55 -8.73
N GLU A 590 4.12 16.48 -8.29
CA GLU A 590 2.99 16.61 -7.36
C GLU A 590 3.49 16.78 -5.91
N PHE A 591 4.59 16.11 -5.55
CA PHE A 591 5.22 16.17 -4.24
C PHE A 591 6.74 16.38 -4.34
N GLY A 592 7.29 17.39 -3.65
CA GLY A 592 8.73 17.68 -3.64
C GLY A 592 9.23 18.14 -5.02
N GLY A 593 8.98 19.40 -5.38
CA GLY A 593 9.23 19.92 -6.72
C GLY A 593 10.69 19.77 -7.18
N ALA A 594 11.65 19.90 -6.27
CA ALA A 594 13.03 19.50 -6.50
C ALA A 594 13.33 18.09 -5.98
N LEU A 595 13.08 17.84 -4.69
CA LEU A 595 13.56 16.68 -3.95
C LEU A 595 12.44 16.01 -3.16
N TYR A 596 12.40 14.68 -3.21
CA TYR A 596 11.60 13.84 -2.34
C TYR A 596 12.48 12.73 -1.74
N GLY A 597 12.46 12.58 -0.40
CA GLY A 597 13.13 11.50 0.32
C GLY A 597 12.53 11.23 1.69
N ASN A 598 13.23 10.44 2.52
CA ASN A 598 12.87 10.19 3.92
C ASN A 598 13.87 10.89 4.85
N ASP A 599 14.96 10.23 5.25
CA ASP A 599 16.06 10.85 6.00
C ASP A 599 17.03 11.56 5.05
N GLY A 600 17.55 12.74 5.42
CA GLY A 600 18.64 13.33 4.66
C GLY A 600 19.34 14.57 5.22
N TYR A 601 20.44 14.90 4.56
CA TYR A 601 21.37 15.99 4.89
C TYR A 601 21.54 16.93 3.69
N LEU A 602 21.47 18.24 3.92
CA LEU A 602 21.67 19.29 2.91
C LEU A 602 22.69 20.33 3.40
N GLU A 603 23.82 20.52 2.68
CA GLU A 603 24.75 21.64 2.95
C GLU A 603 25.07 22.50 1.71
N ASN A 604 24.97 23.83 1.86
CA ASN A 604 25.38 24.84 0.87
C ASN A 604 24.65 24.77 -0.51
N ASN A 605 23.41 24.27 -0.57
CA ASN A 605 22.67 24.12 -1.82
C ASN A 605 21.78 25.34 -2.15
N GLU A 606 21.39 25.47 -3.42
CA GLU A 606 20.37 26.39 -3.89
C GLU A 606 19.16 25.63 -4.46
N PHE A 607 17.99 25.79 -3.85
CA PHE A 607 16.70 25.26 -4.31
C PHE A 607 15.83 26.42 -4.79
N THR A 608 15.80 26.68 -6.10
CA THR A 608 15.18 27.88 -6.67
C THR A 608 14.01 27.62 -7.62
N ASN A 609 12.94 28.41 -7.51
CA ASN A 609 11.82 28.46 -8.45
C ASN A 609 11.07 27.12 -8.70
N ASN A 610 11.21 26.12 -7.82
CA ASN A 610 10.58 24.80 -7.98
C ASN A 610 9.09 24.85 -7.63
N GLN A 611 8.26 24.06 -8.32
CA GLN A 611 6.79 24.20 -8.26
C GLN A 611 6.06 22.86 -8.18
N VAL A 612 5.02 22.79 -7.35
CA VAL A 612 4.14 21.61 -7.25
C VAL A 612 2.65 21.94 -7.25
N ASN A 613 1.87 21.08 -7.91
CA ASN A 613 0.41 21.07 -7.82
C ASN A 613 -0.11 20.37 -6.53
N GLY A 614 0.79 19.86 -5.68
CA GLY A 614 0.49 19.27 -4.38
C GLY A 614 1.24 19.97 -3.24
N THR A 615 2.21 19.28 -2.64
CA THR A 615 2.86 19.65 -1.37
C THR A 615 4.39 19.62 -1.50
N ALA A 616 5.11 20.48 -0.75
CA ALA A 616 6.55 20.73 -0.89
C ALA A 616 6.96 21.31 -2.26
N GLY A 617 6.97 22.64 -2.38
CA GLY A 617 7.41 23.32 -3.61
C GLY A 617 8.87 23.01 -3.96
N ALA A 618 9.76 22.89 -2.97
CA ALA A 618 11.12 22.38 -3.18
C ALA A 618 11.33 20.97 -2.61
N ILE A 619 11.20 20.80 -1.29
CA ILE A 619 11.75 19.65 -0.56
C ILE A 619 10.68 18.95 0.27
N TYR A 620 10.47 17.66 0.01
CA TYR A 620 9.71 16.74 0.85
C TYR A 620 10.67 15.77 1.54
N ALA A 621 10.60 15.65 2.87
CA ALA A 621 11.39 14.69 3.65
C ALA A 621 10.63 14.19 4.90
N GLU A 622 11.12 13.15 5.55
CA GLU A 622 10.74 12.81 6.93
C GLU A 622 11.64 13.57 7.90
N ASN A 623 12.93 13.24 7.98
CA ASN A 623 13.90 13.88 8.87
C ASN A 623 14.98 14.62 8.07
N LEU A 624 15.13 15.93 8.31
CA LEU A 624 16.02 16.79 7.55
C LEU A 624 16.98 17.58 8.43
N GLU A 625 18.29 17.33 8.27
CA GLU A 625 19.35 18.24 8.72
C GLU A 625 19.72 19.17 7.56
N SER A 626 19.54 20.47 7.74
CA SER A 626 19.70 21.52 6.72
C SER A 626 20.65 22.60 7.22
N LYS A 627 21.65 22.94 6.41
CA LYS A 627 22.73 23.84 6.78
C LYS A 627 23.19 24.75 5.64
N ASN A 628 23.19 26.05 5.88
CA ASN A 628 23.62 27.10 4.94
C ASN A 628 22.89 27.08 3.56
N ASN A 629 21.72 26.45 3.44
CA ASN A 629 21.00 26.31 2.16
C ASN A 629 20.19 27.56 1.81
N ALA A 630 19.99 27.81 0.52
CA ALA A 630 19.12 28.85 -0.02
C ALA A 630 17.88 28.21 -0.67
N ILE A 631 16.71 28.32 -0.05
CA ILE A 631 15.44 27.76 -0.53
C ILE A 631 14.54 28.94 -0.92
N ILE A 632 14.51 29.28 -2.20
CA ILE A 632 14.02 30.58 -2.69
C ILE A 632 13.00 30.47 -3.85
N ASN A 633 11.92 31.28 -3.80
CA ASN A 633 10.88 31.37 -4.84
C ASN A 633 10.10 30.07 -5.13
N ASN A 634 10.06 29.09 -4.22
CA ASN A 634 9.39 27.81 -4.46
C ASN A 634 7.89 27.88 -4.09
N SER A 635 7.04 27.14 -4.79
CA SER A 635 5.58 27.25 -4.64
C SER A 635 4.83 25.91 -4.57
N ALA A 636 3.90 25.79 -3.63
CA ALA A 636 3.02 24.62 -3.48
C ALA A 636 1.53 25.01 -3.48
N HIS A 637 0.69 24.18 -4.11
CA HIS A 637 -0.77 24.39 -4.11
C HIS A 637 -1.42 24.03 -2.76
N TYR A 638 -0.84 23.14 -1.94
CA TYR A 638 -1.38 22.82 -0.61
C TYR A 638 -0.50 23.34 0.52
N TYR A 639 0.58 22.61 0.85
CA TYR A 639 1.37 22.85 2.06
C TYR A 639 2.87 22.90 1.75
N GLY A 640 3.63 23.69 2.52
CA GLY A 640 5.09 23.74 2.44
C GLY A 640 5.59 24.36 1.13
N GLY A 641 5.56 25.68 1.01
CA GLY A 641 5.98 26.37 -0.21
C GLY A 641 7.46 26.12 -0.54
N GLY A 642 8.33 26.18 0.47
CA GLY A 642 9.69 25.63 0.39
C GLY A 642 9.75 24.17 0.83
N LEU A 643 9.45 23.93 2.10
CA LEU A 643 9.69 22.66 2.82
C LEU A 643 8.39 22.02 3.34
N PHE A 644 8.26 20.70 3.23
CA PHE A 644 7.33 19.89 4.03
C PHE A 644 8.10 18.73 4.67
N VAL A 645 8.18 18.68 6.01
CA VAL A 645 8.97 17.66 6.74
C VAL A 645 8.31 17.20 8.05
N GLU A 646 8.72 16.03 8.58
CA GLU A 646 8.39 15.65 9.96
C GLU A 646 9.28 16.41 10.95
N ASN A 647 10.60 16.28 10.80
CA ASN A 647 11.57 16.89 11.69
C ASN A 647 12.57 17.74 10.91
N LEU A 648 12.80 18.96 11.38
CA LEU A 648 13.72 19.93 10.80
C LEU A 648 14.78 20.32 11.83
N ASP A 649 16.06 20.13 11.52
CA ASP A 649 17.16 20.87 12.16
C ASP A 649 17.77 21.81 11.12
N SER A 650 17.67 23.12 11.35
CA SER A 650 18.04 24.17 10.39
C SER A 650 19.08 25.10 10.99
N GLU A 651 20.25 25.19 10.35
CA GLU A 651 21.36 26.04 10.77
C GLU A 651 21.84 26.99 9.64
N ASN A 652 21.68 28.30 9.85
CA ASN A 652 22.10 29.35 8.90
C ASN A 652 21.39 29.34 7.53
N ASP A 653 20.25 28.67 7.38
CA ASP A 653 19.51 28.61 6.11
C ASP A 653 18.84 29.94 5.76
N LEU A 654 18.61 30.16 4.46
CA LEU A 654 17.78 31.25 3.92
C LEU A 654 16.56 30.65 3.20
N ILE A 655 15.39 30.75 3.83
CA ILE A 655 14.10 30.28 3.29
C ILE A 655 13.30 31.53 2.91
N ALA A 656 13.28 31.89 1.63
CA ALA A 656 12.79 33.20 1.19
C ALA A 656 11.85 33.21 -0.04
N ASN A 657 10.85 34.09 -0.03
CA ASN A 657 9.88 34.28 -1.12
C ASN A 657 9.11 33.00 -1.53
N ASN A 658 9.00 32.01 -0.65
CA ASN A 658 8.27 30.77 -0.94
C ASN A 658 6.78 30.94 -0.60
N SER A 659 5.90 30.23 -1.32
CA SER A 659 4.45 30.39 -1.18
C SER A 659 3.68 29.07 -1.12
N ALA A 660 2.74 28.95 -0.18
CA ALA A 660 1.76 27.86 -0.13
C ALA A 660 0.33 28.43 -0.13
N GLU A 661 -0.62 27.85 -0.87
CA GLU A 661 -1.99 28.40 -0.87
C GLU A 661 -2.65 28.31 0.52
N TYR A 662 -2.35 27.25 1.30
CA TYR A 662 -2.99 27.01 2.60
C TYR A 662 -2.03 27.17 3.79
N ILE A 663 -0.94 26.39 3.87
CA ILE A 663 -0.17 26.28 5.13
C ILE A 663 1.35 26.19 4.91
N GLY A 664 2.13 26.97 5.67
CA GLY A 664 3.59 26.86 5.73
C GLY A 664 4.26 27.40 4.47
N GLY A 665 4.29 28.72 4.31
CA GLY A 665 4.83 29.37 3.10
C GLY A 665 6.32 29.06 2.91
N GLY A 666 7.13 29.33 3.92
CA GLY A 666 8.53 28.88 3.96
C GLY A 666 8.63 27.39 4.27
N ALA A 667 8.14 26.97 5.44
CA ALA A 667 8.18 25.58 5.88
C ALA A 667 6.90 25.13 6.59
N TYR A 668 6.49 23.90 6.30
CA TYR A 668 5.52 23.12 7.06
C TYR A 668 6.24 21.96 7.78
N VAL A 669 6.02 21.83 9.08
CA VAL A 669 6.61 20.80 9.95
C VAL A 669 5.50 20.12 10.74
N TYR A 670 5.48 18.79 10.82
CA TYR A 670 4.43 18.07 11.59
C TYR A 670 4.92 17.34 12.86
N GLY A 671 6.24 17.16 13.02
CA GLY A 671 6.88 16.59 14.21
C GLY A 671 7.55 17.65 15.08
N SER A 672 8.79 18.03 14.76
CA SER A 672 9.55 18.99 15.55
C SER A 672 10.54 19.83 14.73
N SER A 673 10.79 21.07 15.16
CA SER A 673 11.79 21.92 14.54
C SER A 673 12.80 22.46 15.55
N THR A 674 14.07 22.44 15.14
CA THR A 674 15.15 23.20 15.75
C THR A 674 15.66 24.16 14.68
N ILE A 675 15.75 25.45 15.01
CA ILE A 675 16.12 26.50 14.06
C ILE A 675 17.11 27.42 14.76
N ASN A 676 18.32 27.53 14.20
CA ASN A 676 19.39 28.33 14.75
C ASN A 676 20.04 29.21 13.67
N ASN A 677 19.99 30.53 13.88
CA ASN A 677 20.64 31.53 13.01
C ASN A 677 20.13 31.53 11.55
N SER A 678 19.02 30.85 11.25
CA SER A 678 18.37 30.84 9.93
C SER A 678 17.46 32.06 9.72
N THR A 679 17.15 32.35 8.46
CA THR A 679 16.32 33.50 8.03
C THR A 679 15.13 33.04 7.20
N PHE A 680 13.93 33.43 7.62
CA PHE A 680 12.67 33.24 6.90
C PHE A 680 12.19 34.60 6.40
N ASP A 681 12.33 34.88 5.10
CA ASP A 681 12.07 36.21 4.51
C ASP A 681 10.97 36.19 3.43
N SER A 682 9.97 37.07 3.54
CA SER A 682 9.00 37.35 2.46
C SER A 682 8.17 36.14 1.99
N ASN A 683 8.01 35.11 2.83
CA ASN A 683 7.19 33.93 2.50
C ASN A 683 5.69 34.18 2.75
N GLU A 684 4.80 33.53 1.99
CA GLU A 684 3.34 33.74 2.07
C GLU A 684 2.54 32.43 2.17
N ALA A 685 1.55 32.38 3.07
CA ALA A 685 0.52 31.34 3.13
C ALA A 685 -0.75 31.84 3.81
N VAL A 686 -1.88 31.11 3.76
CA VAL A 686 -3.03 31.46 4.62
C VAL A 686 -2.65 31.32 6.10
N ASN A 687 -1.98 30.24 6.50
CA ASN A 687 -1.54 30.01 7.87
C ASN A 687 -0.02 29.73 7.94
N GLY A 688 0.72 30.44 8.80
CA GLY A 688 2.16 30.21 9.00
C GLY A 688 2.99 30.62 7.77
N GLY A 689 3.13 31.93 7.54
CA GLY A 689 3.83 32.46 6.36
C GLY A 689 5.30 32.01 6.31
N GLY A 690 6.08 32.31 7.35
CA GLY A 690 7.44 31.79 7.52
C GLY A 690 7.47 30.30 7.87
N LEU A 691 7.06 29.97 9.10
CA LEU A 691 7.02 28.61 9.63
C LEU A 691 5.62 28.24 10.11
N PHE A 692 5.22 27.01 9.82
CA PHE A 692 4.12 26.31 10.48
C PHE A 692 4.64 25.00 11.09
N ASN A 693 4.48 24.80 12.39
CA ASN A 693 4.86 23.55 13.07
C ASN A 693 3.74 23.02 13.99
N ILE A 694 3.24 21.81 13.75
CA ILE A 694 2.21 21.21 14.61
C ILE A 694 2.76 20.91 16.02
N GLY A 695 4.01 20.43 16.11
CA GLY A 695 4.59 19.98 17.37
C GLY A 695 5.47 21.01 18.07
N ASN A 696 6.72 20.64 18.33
CA ASN A 696 7.63 21.42 19.18
C ASN A 696 8.62 22.23 18.34
N SER A 697 8.72 23.54 18.58
CA SER A 697 9.68 24.43 17.90
C SER A 697 10.69 25.02 18.89
N ASN A 698 11.98 24.81 18.65
CA ASN A 698 13.09 25.47 19.36
C ASN A 698 13.79 26.44 18.41
N ILE A 699 13.53 27.74 18.56
CA ILE A 699 13.97 28.77 17.62
C ILE A 699 14.90 29.75 18.33
N THR A 700 16.12 29.88 17.81
CA THR A 700 17.17 30.72 18.42
C THR A 700 17.94 31.52 17.38
N ASN A 701 18.36 32.74 17.75
CA ASN A 701 19.24 33.59 16.92
C ASN A 701 18.72 33.92 15.50
N SER A 702 17.45 33.62 15.22
CA SER A 702 16.91 33.54 13.86
C SER A 702 16.18 34.83 13.49
N THR A 703 15.92 35.05 12.20
CA THR A 703 15.20 36.24 11.72
C THR A 703 13.99 35.84 10.87
N PHE A 704 12.82 36.38 11.21
CA PHE A 704 11.60 36.27 10.42
C PHE A 704 11.25 37.67 9.90
N ALA A 705 11.38 37.89 8.59
CA ALA A 705 11.24 39.19 7.96
C ALA A 705 10.16 39.18 6.87
N ASN A 706 9.36 40.25 6.77
CA ASN A 706 8.42 40.52 5.66
C ASN A 706 7.38 39.41 5.34
N ASN A 707 7.28 38.35 6.13
CA ASN A 707 6.38 37.21 5.83
C ASN A 707 4.91 37.63 5.97
N GLN A 708 4.03 37.01 5.21
CA GLN A 708 2.61 37.35 5.16
C GLN A 708 1.73 36.13 5.43
N ALA A 709 0.69 36.32 6.25
CA ALA A 709 -0.37 35.33 6.39
C ALA A 709 -1.72 35.93 6.80
N TYR A 710 -2.74 35.08 6.85
CA TYR A 710 -3.89 35.34 7.71
C TYR A 710 -3.48 35.18 9.18
N ASP A 711 -3.24 33.96 9.66
CA ASP A 711 -2.80 33.70 11.04
C ASP A 711 -1.29 33.36 11.11
N GLY A 712 -0.61 33.86 12.14
CA GLY A 712 0.79 33.54 12.46
C GLY A 712 1.82 33.78 11.34
N SER A 713 1.84 34.99 10.75
CA SER A 713 2.67 35.30 9.56
C SER A 713 4.16 34.95 9.67
N ALA A 714 4.78 35.10 10.84
CA ALA A 714 6.14 34.60 11.03
C ALA A 714 6.15 33.13 11.47
N ILE A 715 5.44 32.80 12.55
CA ILE A 715 5.45 31.47 13.17
C ILE A 715 4.04 31.07 13.61
N ILE A 716 3.64 29.85 13.22
CA ILE A 716 2.68 29.02 13.95
C ILE A 716 3.43 27.85 14.61
N SER A 717 3.10 27.53 15.87
CA SER A 717 3.69 26.39 16.59
C SER A 717 2.72 25.73 17.58
N GLY A 718 2.84 24.43 17.81
CA GLY A 718 2.28 23.76 19.00
C GLY A 718 2.93 24.29 20.28
N ASN A 719 4.08 23.71 20.67
CA ASN A 719 4.88 24.19 21.80
C ASN A 719 6.09 24.98 21.31
N LEU A 720 6.15 26.27 21.60
CA LEU A 720 7.19 27.18 21.15
C LEU A 720 8.20 27.51 22.25
N ASN A 721 9.48 27.42 21.93
CA ASN A 721 10.60 27.96 22.71
C ASN A 721 11.39 28.90 21.78
N LEU A 722 11.22 30.21 21.98
CA LEU A 722 11.68 31.25 21.06
C LEU A 722 12.58 32.26 21.80
N ASN A 723 13.87 32.30 21.45
CA ASN A 723 14.84 33.13 22.15
C ASN A 723 15.80 33.91 21.22
N ASN A 724 16.12 35.15 21.61
CA ASN A 724 17.14 35.97 20.96
C ASN A 724 16.98 36.10 19.41
N SER A 725 15.75 36.18 18.93
CA SER A 725 15.39 36.20 17.50
C SER A 725 14.69 37.51 17.09
N ASN A 726 14.70 37.84 15.80
CA ASN A 726 14.17 39.09 15.24
C ASN A 726 12.90 38.85 14.40
N PHE A 727 11.94 39.77 14.50
CA PHE A 727 10.68 39.78 13.77
C PHE A 727 10.47 41.16 13.15
N GLU A 728 10.57 41.28 11.82
CA GLU A 728 10.60 42.57 11.12
C GLU A 728 9.58 42.62 9.97
N ASN A 729 8.75 43.66 9.88
CA ASN A 729 7.76 43.90 8.80
C ASN A 729 6.74 42.77 8.50
N ASN A 730 6.63 41.71 9.31
CA ASN A 730 5.70 40.61 9.06
C ASN A 730 4.25 41.11 9.16
N THR A 731 3.33 40.55 8.37
CA THR A 731 1.93 41.00 8.29
C THR A 731 0.96 39.84 8.47
N SER A 732 0.26 39.82 9.60
CA SER A 732 -0.89 38.94 9.87
C SER A 732 -2.20 39.71 9.76
N ARG A 733 -3.17 39.17 9.02
CA ARG A 733 -4.53 39.73 8.91
C ARG A 733 -5.45 39.27 10.05
N GLY A 734 -5.12 38.12 10.65
CA GLY A 734 -5.69 37.54 11.86
C GLY A 734 -4.69 37.54 13.04
N TYR A 735 -4.58 36.42 13.75
CA TYR A 735 -3.95 36.35 15.08
C TYR A 735 -2.44 36.14 15.02
N GLY A 736 -1.70 36.99 15.75
CA GLY A 736 -0.28 36.83 16.03
C GLY A 736 0.64 37.06 14.82
N ILE A 737 1.76 37.75 15.01
CA ILE A 737 2.95 37.50 14.18
C ILE A 737 3.52 36.14 14.56
N VAL A 738 3.50 35.85 15.87
CA VAL A 738 3.73 34.54 16.47
C VAL A 738 2.42 34.07 17.11
N TYR A 739 1.95 32.89 16.68
CA TYR A 739 0.73 32.24 17.18
C TYR A 739 1.07 30.82 17.68
N ALA A 740 0.69 30.46 18.90
CA ALA A 740 1.04 29.16 19.47
C ALA A 740 0.06 28.59 20.51
N VAL A 741 0.14 27.27 20.77
CA VAL A 741 -0.61 26.64 21.86
C VAL A 741 0.02 26.99 23.22
N ASN A 742 1.30 26.70 23.38
CA ASN A 742 2.11 27.07 24.54
C ASN A 742 3.39 27.77 24.08
N ALA A 743 3.87 28.78 24.80
CA ALA A 743 5.12 29.44 24.43
C ALA A 743 5.98 29.91 25.61
N THR A 744 7.29 29.70 25.49
CA THR A 744 8.32 30.50 26.18
C THR A 744 8.97 31.42 25.15
N VAL A 745 8.89 32.73 25.36
CA VAL A 745 9.35 33.75 24.41
C VAL A 745 10.25 34.75 25.15
N GLU A 746 11.57 34.67 24.94
CA GLU A 746 12.54 35.47 25.70
C GLU A 746 13.55 36.26 24.86
N ASN A 747 13.77 37.53 25.22
CA ASN A 747 14.82 38.39 24.65
C ASN A 747 14.70 38.67 23.14
N ASN A 748 13.50 38.59 22.55
CA ASN A 748 13.27 38.76 21.10
C ASN A 748 12.95 40.21 20.71
N ASN A 749 13.33 40.59 19.48
CA ASN A 749 13.05 41.90 18.90
C ASN A 749 11.89 41.82 17.89
N PHE A 750 10.95 42.76 17.99
CA PHE A 750 9.79 42.94 17.11
C PHE A 750 9.74 44.39 16.65
N THR A 751 9.86 44.63 15.34
CA THR A 751 9.87 45.97 14.74
C THR A 751 9.00 46.03 13.48
N ASP A 752 8.17 47.08 13.38
CA ASP A 752 7.35 47.45 12.21
C ASP A 752 6.40 46.35 11.64
N ASN A 753 6.16 45.26 12.39
CA ASN A 753 5.18 44.23 12.05
C ASN A 753 3.73 44.70 12.25
N SER A 754 2.81 44.19 11.43
CA SER A 754 1.37 44.49 11.48
C SER A 754 0.55 43.24 11.80
N ALA A 755 -0.19 43.25 12.92
CA ALA A 755 -1.11 42.18 13.31
C ALA A 755 -2.49 42.74 13.70
N LEU A 756 -3.54 41.91 13.64
CA LEU A 756 -4.89 42.28 14.07
C LEU A 756 -4.87 42.80 15.51
N GLU A 757 -5.50 43.96 15.74
CA GLU A 757 -5.57 44.63 17.06
C GLU A 757 -4.20 44.87 17.73
N ASP A 758 -3.11 44.94 16.94
CA ASP A 758 -1.70 45.03 17.38
C ASP A 758 -1.28 43.83 18.28
N LYS A 759 -1.88 42.66 18.07
CA LYS A 759 -1.54 41.41 18.78
C LYS A 759 -0.37 40.70 18.11
N GLN A 760 0.83 41.10 18.51
CA GLN A 760 2.11 40.63 17.99
C GLN A 760 2.41 39.17 18.42
N ILE A 761 2.07 38.81 19.66
CA ILE A 761 2.09 37.44 20.18
C ILE A 761 0.68 37.04 20.61
N TYR A 762 0.23 35.84 20.22
CA TYR A 762 -1.07 35.28 20.62
C TYR A 762 -0.88 33.82 21.05
N VAL A 763 -1.23 33.46 22.29
CA VAL A 763 -0.99 32.12 22.84
C VAL A 763 -2.23 31.56 23.53
N LEU A 764 -2.56 30.30 23.23
CA LEU A 764 -3.84 29.69 23.59
C LEU A 764 -3.94 29.21 25.05
N ASN A 765 -2.86 28.66 25.63
CA ASN A 765 -2.92 27.98 26.92
C ASN A 765 -1.94 28.52 27.98
N GLU A 766 -0.62 28.36 27.76
CA GLU A 766 0.41 28.83 28.72
C GLU A 766 1.48 29.68 28.03
N LEU A 767 1.67 30.93 28.51
CA LEU A 767 2.71 31.86 28.07
C LEU A 767 3.69 32.24 29.19
N ASN A 768 4.99 32.12 28.90
CA ASN A 768 6.08 32.77 29.64
C ASN A 768 6.82 33.76 28.71
N ALA A 769 6.66 35.07 28.91
CA ALA A 769 7.24 36.11 28.05
C ALA A 769 8.15 37.08 28.84
N ASN A 770 9.45 37.10 28.52
CA ASN A 770 10.44 37.94 29.22
C ASN A 770 11.32 38.74 28.25
N ASN A 771 11.68 39.98 28.62
CA ASN A 771 12.65 40.83 27.91
C ASN A 771 12.42 41.11 26.40
N ASN A 772 11.25 40.79 25.84
CA ASN A 772 10.94 41.09 24.43
C ASN A 772 10.67 42.59 24.23
N SER A 773 10.86 43.11 23.01
CA SER A 773 10.64 44.55 22.67
C SER A 773 9.16 44.98 22.55
N LEU A 774 8.23 44.27 23.22
CA LEU A 774 6.79 44.44 23.10
C LEU A 774 6.16 45.09 24.34
N ASN A 775 5.08 45.85 24.13
CA ASN A 775 4.25 46.35 25.22
C ASN A 775 3.24 45.27 25.67
N PRO A 776 2.81 45.24 26.95
CA PRO A 776 1.90 44.20 27.45
C PRO A 776 0.53 44.13 26.76
N ASN A 777 0.08 45.17 26.05
CA ASN A 777 -1.14 45.12 25.25
C ASN A 777 -0.98 44.40 23.90
N GLN A 778 0.26 44.23 23.43
CA GLN A 778 0.62 43.59 22.16
C GLN A 778 0.79 42.07 22.28
N ILE A 779 0.49 41.54 23.45
CA ILE A 779 0.56 40.13 23.80
C ILE A 779 -0.87 39.72 24.22
N GLU A 780 -1.36 38.60 23.68
CA GLU A 780 -2.56 37.94 24.18
C GLU A 780 -2.18 36.58 24.78
N ASP A 781 -2.46 36.42 26.07
CA ASP A 781 -2.40 35.16 26.81
C ASP A 781 -3.83 34.74 27.11
N VAL A 782 -4.35 33.78 26.34
CA VAL A 782 -5.78 33.47 26.27
C VAL A 782 -6.24 32.62 27.46
N GLN A 783 -5.36 31.74 27.96
CA GLN A 783 -5.65 30.77 29.03
C GLN A 783 -6.94 29.95 28.74
N GLY A 784 -7.11 29.57 27.47
CA GLY A 784 -8.24 28.80 26.97
C GLY A 784 -8.26 27.38 27.53
N THR A 785 -9.46 26.83 27.73
CA THR A 785 -9.58 25.47 28.28
C THR A 785 -9.48 24.44 27.15
N PRO A 786 -8.51 23.50 27.18
CA PRO A 786 -8.45 22.42 26.20
C PRO A 786 -9.65 21.48 26.33
N VAL A 787 -10.26 21.13 25.20
CA VAL A 787 -11.32 20.14 25.07
C VAL A 787 -11.05 19.28 23.84
N ASN A 788 -11.22 17.96 23.97
CA ASN A 788 -11.05 17.03 22.86
C ASN A 788 -12.25 17.10 21.91
N VAL A 789 -12.00 16.93 20.61
CA VAL A 789 -13.05 16.59 19.64
C VAL A 789 -13.41 15.12 19.86
N GLU A 790 -14.70 14.83 20.13
CA GLU A 790 -15.19 13.47 20.35
C GLU A 790 -15.63 12.82 19.02
N ASN A 791 -16.23 13.61 18.13
CA ASN A 791 -16.80 13.12 16.88
C ASN A 791 -16.84 14.22 15.80
N VAL A 792 -16.77 13.80 14.53
CA VAL A 792 -16.91 14.66 13.35
C VAL A 792 -17.80 13.96 12.33
N ASP A 793 -18.90 14.61 11.95
CA ASP A 793 -19.79 14.14 10.91
C ASP A 793 -19.19 14.43 9.52
N SER A 794 -18.86 13.38 8.77
CA SER A 794 -18.26 13.49 7.43
C SER A 794 -19.21 14.00 6.34
N ASP A 795 -20.53 13.90 6.54
CA ASP A 795 -21.53 14.36 5.57
C ASP A 795 -21.88 15.85 5.81
N THR A 796 -21.95 16.29 7.08
CA THR A 796 -22.34 17.66 7.44
C THR A 796 -21.20 18.60 7.86
N TYR A 797 -20.01 18.06 8.16
CA TYR A 797 -18.85 18.77 8.75
C TYR A 797 -19.16 19.37 10.14
N LEU A 798 -20.17 18.84 10.83
CA LEU A 798 -20.46 19.17 12.23
C LEU A 798 -19.46 18.47 13.16
N VAL A 799 -18.82 19.26 14.01
CA VAL A 799 -17.88 18.82 15.06
C VAL A 799 -18.62 18.74 16.40
N GLU A 800 -18.39 17.68 17.16
CA GLU A 800 -18.90 17.46 18.51
C GLU A 800 -17.72 17.31 19.49
N LEU A 801 -17.73 18.10 20.56
CA LEU A 801 -16.69 18.11 21.59
C LEU A 801 -17.09 17.26 22.81
N GLU A 802 -16.12 16.73 23.54
CA GLU A 802 -16.33 15.86 24.74
C GLU A 802 -17.22 16.51 25.84
N ASN A 803 -17.40 17.84 25.81
CA ASN A 803 -18.28 18.57 26.73
C ASN A 803 -19.72 18.77 26.21
N GLY A 804 -20.07 18.22 25.05
CA GLY A 804 -21.38 18.34 24.41
C GLY A 804 -21.62 19.64 23.62
N LEU A 805 -20.57 20.43 23.35
CA LEU A 805 -20.66 21.53 22.38
C LEU A 805 -20.64 21.00 20.95
N LEU A 806 -21.51 21.55 20.10
CA LEU A 806 -21.54 21.31 18.66
C LEU A 806 -20.92 22.51 17.94
N GLY A 807 -20.45 22.33 16.71
CA GLY A 807 -19.97 23.47 15.91
C GLY A 807 -19.46 23.12 14.52
N TYR A 808 -18.94 24.14 13.85
CA TYR A 808 -18.43 24.06 12.49
C TYR A 808 -17.08 24.78 12.38
N CYS A 809 -16.23 24.29 11.50
CA CYS A 809 -14.91 24.85 11.26
C CYS A 809 -14.99 26.20 10.55
N LEU A 810 -14.31 27.22 11.09
CA LEU A 810 -14.31 28.58 10.55
C LEU A 810 -13.64 28.66 9.19
N GLN A 811 -12.51 27.99 9.00
CA GLN A 811 -11.77 27.96 7.74
C GLN A 811 -12.08 26.70 6.92
N ARG A 812 -12.00 26.81 5.59
CA ARG A 812 -12.10 25.69 4.64
C ARG A 812 -10.73 25.05 4.37
N THR A 813 -10.19 24.35 5.36
CA THR A 813 -9.10 23.37 5.14
C THR A 813 -9.64 21.94 5.34
N MET A 814 -8.86 20.90 5.04
CA MET A 814 -9.35 19.51 5.07
C MET A 814 -8.97 18.71 6.33
N ASN A 815 -8.34 19.34 7.33
CA ASN A 815 -7.92 18.71 8.58
C ASN A 815 -8.71 19.28 9.76
N PHE A 816 -9.30 18.40 10.58
CA PHE A 816 -9.95 18.76 11.84
C PHE A 816 -8.96 18.68 13.02
N PRO A 817 -9.08 19.50 14.07
CA PRO A 817 -8.31 19.36 15.30
C PRO A 817 -8.70 18.11 16.09
N ASP A 818 -7.73 17.47 16.76
CA ASP A 818 -8.01 16.50 17.84
C ASP A 818 -8.39 17.22 19.16
N VAL A 819 -7.81 18.40 19.40
CA VAL A 819 -7.98 19.20 20.64
C VAL A 819 -8.13 20.67 20.27
N VAL A 820 -9.06 21.36 20.93
CA VAL A 820 -9.30 22.81 20.74
C VAL A 820 -9.35 23.55 22.07
N TYR A 821 -9.00 24.84 22.05
CA TYR A 821 -8.94 25.70 23.22
C TYR A 821 -10.15 26.62 23.26
N LEU A 822 -11.08 26.36 24.19
CA LEU A 822 -12.31 27.13 24.34
C LEU A 822 -12.04 28.58 24.72
N LEU A 823 -12.68 29.50 23.99
CA LEU A 823 -12.59 30.93 24.20
C LEU A 823 -13.83 31.49 24.89
N ASN A 824 -13.61 32.44 25.79
CA ASN A 824 -14.68 33.15 26.52
C ASN A 824 -15.32 34.30 25.70
N ASN A 825 -15.21 34.26 24.38
CA ASN A 825 -15.73 35.26 23.45
C ASN A 825 -15.98 34.64 22.05
N LEU A 826 -16.39 35.47 21.09
CA LEU A 826 -16.57 35.08 19.67
C LEU A 826 -15.55 35.78 18.75
N SER A 827 -14.50 36.42 19.28
CA SER A 827 -13.69 37.39 18.54
C SER A 827 -12.84 36.79 17.43
N ILE A 828 -12.66 35.46 17.41
CA ILE A 828 -11.92 34.76 16.35
C ILE A 828 -12.77 34.48 15.09
N ALA A 829 -14.08 34.67 15.13
CA ALA A 829 -14.97 34.49 13.99
C ALA A 829 -14.86 35.67 13.02
N ARG A 830 -13.83 35.63 12.16
CA ARG A 830 -13.41 36.71 11.27
C ARG A 830 -13.44 36.28 9.80
N ASN A 831 -13.52 37.26 8.89
CA ASN A 831 -13.38 37.05 7.45
C ASN A 831 -11.92 37.15 6.99
N GLN A 832 -11.39 36.12 6.34
CA GLN A 832 -9.99 36.01 5.90
C GLN A 832 -9.55 37.09 4.90
N LEU A 833 -10.47 37.51 4.02
CA LEU A 833 -10.21 38.52 2.99
C LEU A 833 -10.18 39.95 3.53
N THR A 834 -10.83 40.23 4.67
CA THR A 834 -11.09 41.61 5.12
C THR A 834 -10.74 41.90 6.59
N GLY A 835 -10.53 40.88 7.43
CA GLY A 835 -10.33 41.01 8.88
C GLY A 835 -11.60 41.40 9.67
N GLU A 836 -12.76 41.43 9.02
CA GLU A 836 -14.04 41.83 9.63
C GLU A 836 -14.56 40.77 10.62
N ASP A 837 -15.16 41.23 11.72
CA ASP A 837 -15.92 40.39 12.65
C ASP A 837 -17.22 39.91 11.99
N VAL A 838 -17.31 38.59 11.77
CA VAL A 838 -18.48 37.92 11.19
C VAL A 838 -19.26 37.08 12.21
N SER A 839 -18.88 37.11 13.49
CA SER A 839 -19.53 36.34 14.57
C SER A 839 -21.05 36.49 14.59
N GLU A 840 -21.55 37.70 14.35
CA GLU A 840 -22.98 38.00 14.33
C GLU A 840 -23.69 37.41 13.10
N TYR A 841 -23.07 37.41 11.91
CA TYR A 841 -23.63 36.72 10.74
C TYR A 841 -23.68 35.21 10.97
N LEU A 842 -22.65 34.63 11.61
CA LEU A 842 -22.62 33.21 11.95
C LEU A 842 -23.68 32.84 13.01
N LYS A 843 -23.85 33.65 14.07
CA LYS A 843 -24.97 33.47 15.02
C LYS A 843 -26.33 33.51 14.31
N ILE A 844 -26.55 34.47 13.40
CA ILE A 844 -27.81 34.57 12.63
C ILE A 844 -28.00 33.33 11.74
N LEU A 845 -26.95 32.87 11.05
CA LEU A 845 -26.96 31.68 10.21
C LEU A 845 -27.37 30.42 11.00
N ILE A 846 -26.70 30.12 12.12
CA ILE A 846 -27.03 28.95 12.95
C ILE A 846 -28.45 29.10 13.56
N TYR A 847 -28.74 30.24 14.20
CA TYR A 847 -30.02 30.50 14.86
C TYR A 847 -31.23 30.41 13.91
N LYS A 848 -31.05 30.69 12.61
CA LYS A 848 -32.15 30.65 11.61
C LYS A 848 -32.28 29.32 10.88
N TYR A 849 -31.17 28.68 10.50
CA TYR A 849 -31.22 27.57 9.53
C TYR A 849 -30.78 26.20 10.09
N TYR A 850 -30.30 26.11 11.34
CA TYR A 850 -29.89 24.82 11.95
C TYR A 850 -30.99 23.75 11.90
N PHE A 851 -32.23 24.10 12.27
CA PHE A 851 -33.35 23.15 12.27
C PHE A 851 -34.03 22.96 10.90
N SER A 852 -33.58 23.64 9.84
CA SER A 852 -34.25 23.62 8.53
C SER A 852 -33.33 23.30 7.35
N ASN A 853 -32.00 23.38 7.52
CA ASN A 853 -31.02 23.14 6.45
C ASN A 853 -29.62 22.79 7.00
N ALA A 854 -29.54 21.99 8.07
CA ALA A 854 -28.30 21.62 8.77
C ALA A 854 -27.19 21.17 7.81
N ASP A 855 -27.51 20.23 6.92
CA ASP A 855 -26.64 19.54 5.97
C ASP A 855 -25.88 20.46 4.98
N ASN A 856 -26.19 21.76 4.96
CA ASN A 856 -25.62 22.74 4.04
C ASN A 856 -25.12 24.02 4.75
N LEU A 857 -25.05 24.04 6.08
CA LEU A 857 -24.63 25.23 6.83
C LEU A 857 -23.16 25.57 6.63
N THR A 858 -22.27 24.57 6.64
CA THR A 858 -20.82 24.73 6.50
C THR A 858 -20.43 25.50 5.23
N TYR A 859 -21.04 25.15 4.09
CA TYR A 859 -20.81 25.85 2.82
C TYR A 859 -21.37 27.29 2.77
N ASN A 860 -22.25 27.68 3.68
CA ASN A 860 -22.71 29.08 3.80
C ASN A 860 -21.90 29.85 4.85
N LEU A 861 -21.40 29.16 5.88
CA LEU A 861 -20.44 29.70 6.86
C LEU A 861 -19.12 30.07 6.17
N TRP A 862 -18.57 29.20 5.32
CA TRP A 862 -17.36 29.47 4.52
C TRP A 862 -17.50 30.61 3.49
N GLU A 863 -18.71 31.09 3.19
CA GLU A 863 -18.84 32.37 2.46
C GLU A 863 -18.46 33.55 3.37
N PHE A 864 -18.96 33.55 4.62
CA PHE A 864 -18.74 34.62 5.58
C PHE A 864 -17.29 34.67 6.07
N THR A 865 -16.63 33.53 6.23
CA THR A 865 -15.23 33.47 6.65
C THR A 865 -14.26 33.60 5.48
N ASP A 866 -14.41 32.85 4.39
CA ASP A 866 -13.33 32.70 3.41
C ASP A 866 -13.59 33.44 2.08
N SER A 867 -14.77 34.04 1.88
CA SER A 867 -15.18 34.70 0.62
C SER A 867 -15.60 36.17 0.79
N ASP A 868 -15.77 36.89 -0.33
CA ASP A 868 -16.45 38.19 -0.34
C ASP A 868 -17.97 37.99 -0.21
N PHE A 869 -18.42 37.68 1.01
CA PHE A 869 -19.81 37.36 1.32
C PHE A 869 -20.81 38.43 0.88
N ARG A 870 -20.39 39.70 0.81
CA ARG A 870 -21.23 40.83 0.35
C ARG A 870 -21.67 40.69 -1.10
N ASN A 871 -20.86 40.04 -1.93
CA ASN A 871 -21.15 39.76 -3.34
C ASN A 871 -21.49 38.28 -3.59
N SER A 872 -21.69 37.48 -2.52
CA SER A 872 -22.12 36.09 -2.60
C SER A 872 -23.38 35.94 -3.44
N ASN A 873 -23.51 34.80 -4.14
CA ASN A 873 -24.73 34.46 -4.85
C ASN A 873 -25.67 33.51 -4.12
N LYS A 874 -25.26 32.90 -2.99
CA LYS A 874 -26.07 31.94 -2.24
C LYS A 874 -27.26 32.62 -1.55
N GLU A 875 -28.42 31.97 -1.59
CA GLU A 875 -29.69 32.54 -1.12
C GLU A 875 -29.72 32.72 0.41
N ILE A 876 -29.20 31.75 1.17
CA ILE A 876 -29.08 31.82 2.63
C ILE A 876 -28.13 32.95 3.05
N THR A 877 -26.96 33.06 2.43
CA THR A 877 -25.99 34.15 2.69
C THR A 877 -26.64 35.53 2.48
N LYS A 878 -27.41 35.71 1.39
CA LYS A 878 -28.15 36.95 1.13
C LYS A 878 -29.23 37.25 2.17
N ASP A 879 -29.97 36.24 2.64
CA ASP A 879 -31.02 36.42 3.65
C ASP A 879 -30.43 36.71 5.04
N VAL A 880 -29.31 36.07 5.41
CA VAL A 880 -28.54 36.39 6.64
C VAL A 880 -28.01 37.83 6.62
N ILE A 881 -27.48 38.31 5.50
CA ILE A 881 -27.07 39.73 5.34
C ILE A 881 -28.28 40.65 5.46
N SER A 882 -29.38 40.36 4.77
CA SER A 882 -30.64 41.11 4.83
C SER A 882 -31.19 41.22 6.26
N LEU A 883 -31.15 40.13 7.03
CA LEU A 883 -31.50 40.12 8.45
C LEU A 883 -30.56 41.01 9.27
N PHE A 884 -29.25 40.87 9.12
CA PHE A 884 -28.27 41.71 9.81
C PHE A 884 -28.47 43.21 9.50
N ASP A 885 -28.67 43.58 8.23
CA ASP A 885 -28.89 44.95 7.80
C ASP A 885 -30.24 45.52 8.28
N SER A 886 -31.25 44.67 8.48
CA SER A 886 -32.52 45.06 9.12
C SER A 886 -32.39 45.39 10.62
N GLY A 887 -31.21 45.12 11.21
CA GLY A 887 -30.95 45.27 12.64
C GLY A 887 -31.32 44.05 13.49
N PHE A 888 -31.60 42.89 12.88
CA PHE A 888 -31.78 41.63 13.60
C PHE A 888 -30.45 41.20 14.23
N ARG A 889 -30.47 40.82 15.51
CA ARG A 889 -29.28 40.40 16.28
C ARG A 889 -29.64 39.23 17.19
N VAL A 890 -28.67 38.34 17.42
CA VAL A 890 -28.81 37.12 18.21
C VAL A 890 -27.93 37.25 19.47
N PRO A 891 -28.49 37.10 20.69
CA PRO A 891 -27.70 37.09 21.92
C PRO A 891 -26.63 36.00 21.91
N ASP A 892 -25.49 36.24 22.56
CA ASP A 892 -24.43 35.23 22.69
C ASP A 892 -24.86 34.08 23.64
N TYR A 893 -25.76 34.36 24.57
CA TYR A 893 -26.28 33.39 25.55
C TYR A 893 -27.80 33.46 25.64
N ASN A 894 -28.42 32.30 25.84
CA ASN A 894 -29.87 32.11 26.02
C ASN A 894 -30.71 32.70 24.86
N ALA A 895 -30.17 32.68 23.64
CA ALA A 895 -30.83 33.17 22.44
C ALA A 895 -32.03 32.29 22.09
N SER A 896 -33.23 32.76 22.47
CA SER A 896 -34.44 31.96 22.35
C SER A 896 -35.03 31.98 20.95
N LEU A 897 -35.19 30.80 20.37
CA LEU A 897 -36.01 30.51 19.18
C LEU A 897 -37.27 29.74 19.62
N ILE A 898 -38.36 29.87 18.87
CA ILE A 898 -39.54 29.00 19.00
C ILE A 898 -39.72 28.30 17.65
N LEU A 899 -39.72 26.97 17.68
CA LEU A 899 -39.86 26.11 16.50
C LEU A 899 -41.34 25.99 16.08
N GLU A 900 -41.60 25.55 14.85
CA GLU A 900 -42.98 25.44 14.30
C GLU A 900 -43.89 24.49 15.10
N ASN A 901 -43.29 23.51 15.81
CA ASN A 901 -43.99 22.58 16.69
C ASN A 901 -44.37 23.20 18.07
N GLY A 902 -43.98 24.44 18.34
CA GLY A 902 -44.22 25.14 19.61
C GLY A 902 -43.19 24.86 20.71
N THR A 903 -42.12 24.10 20.44
CA THR A 903 -40.99 23.94 21.36
C THR A 903 -40.15 25.22 21.37
N GLN A 904 -39.83 25.74 22.56
CA GLN A 904 -38.83 26.79 22.72
C GLN A 904 -37.44 26.16 22.81
N VAL A 905 -36.45 26.73 22.13
CA VAL A 905 -35.04 26.34 22.25
C VAL A 905 -34.19 27.56 22.55
N LEU A 906 -33.10 27.37 23.27
CA LEU A 906 -32.13 28.38 23.64
C LEU A 906 -30.79 28.00 23.02
N PHE A 907 -30.17 28.92 22.28
CA PHE A 907 -28.78 28.79 21.86
C PHE A 907 -27.85 29.56 22.82
N ASP A 908 -26.71 28.97 23.14
CA ASP A 908 -25.53 29.67 23.66
C ASP A 908 -24.41 29.49 22.61
N PHE A 909 -23.62 30.53 22.36
CA PHE A 909 -22.57 30.56 21.33
C PHE A 909 -21.18 30.72 21.96
N TYR A 910 -20.20 30.05 21.37
CA TYR A 910 -18.80 30.05 21.79
C TYR A 910 -17.89 30.02 20.56
N THR A 911 -16.59 30.20 20.77
CA THR A 911 -15.58 29.78 19.79
C THR A 911 -14.52 28.93 20.49
N ALA A 912 -13.81 28.11 19.72
CA ALA A 912 -12.57 27.50 20.17
C ALA A 912 -11.49 27.69 19.11
N ALA A 913 -10.26 27.89 19.55
CA ALA A 913 -9.12 28.04 18.67
C ALA A 913 -8.24 26.80 18.70
N ASP A 914 -7.61 26.50 17.57
CA ASP A 914 -6.39 25.69 17.52
C ASP A 914 -5.32 26.48 16.77
N ALA A 915 -4.05 26.27 17.13
CA ALA A 915 -2.94 26.85 16.39
C ALA A 915 -2.64 26.05 15.10
N THR A 916 -2.93 24.75 15.08
CA THR A 916 -2.27 23.78 14.17
C THR A 916 -3.15 23.21 13.06
N THR A 917 -4.45 23.48 13.05
CA THR A 917 -5.40 22.97 12.06
C THR A 917 -6.47 24.01 11.67
N GLN A 918 -7.46 24.23 12.53
CA GLN A 918 -8.65 25.06 12.28
C GLN A 918 -9.23 25.65 13.57
N ASN A 919 -9.83 26.83 13.46
CA ASN A 919 -10.66 27.42 14.52
C ASN A 919 -12.12 26.96 14.36
N LEU A 920 -12.86 26.84 15.46
CA LEU A 920 -14.26 26.38 15.47
C LEU A 920 -15.23 27.49 15.92
N PHE A 921 -16.37 27.59 15.23
CA PHE A 921 -17.55 28.32 15.69
C PHE A 921 -18.51 27.35 16.36
N LEU A 922 -18.76 27.53 17.65
CA LEU A 922 -19.41 26.55 18.52
C LEU A 922 -20.76 27.05 19.06
N PHE A 923 -21.65 26.12 19.39
CA PHE A 923 -22.93 26.39 20.01
C PHE A 923 -23.42 25.24 20.89
N ASN A 924 -24.27 25.58 21.87
CA ASN A 924 -25.06 24.65 22.68
C ASN A 924 -26.55 24.86 22.39
N ILE A 925 -27.39 23.83 22.56
CA ILE A 925 -28.84 23.90 22.36
C ILE A 925 -29.57 23.32 23.58
N THR A 926 -30.30 24.18 24.30
CA THR A 926 -31.15 23.78 25.44
C THR A 926 -32.63 23.88 25.08
N TYR A 927 -33.41 22.83 25.36
CA TYR A 927 -34.84 22.74 25.02
C TYR A 927 -35.75 23.13 26.20
N MET A 928 -36.86 23.82 25.92
CA MET A 928 -37.76 24.44 26.90
C MET A 928 -39.25 24.30 26.50
N GLY A 929 -40.09 23.88 27.44
CA GLY A 929 -41.55 24.14 27.46
C GLY A 929 -42.48 23.27 26.58
N ASN A 930 -43.71 23.06 27.10
CA ASN A 930 -44.87 22.36 26.53
C ASN A 930 -44.85 20.81 26.67
N PHE A 931 -44.63 20.30 27.89
CA PHE A 931 -44.71 18.86 28.18
C PHE A 931 -45.74 18.56 29.27
N SER A 932 -46.98 18.22 28.89
CA SER A 932 -48.00 17.70 29.81
C SER A 932 -47.81 16.20 30.04
N ASP A 933 -47.37 15.81 31.24
CA ASP A 933 -47.23 14.40 31.61
C ASP A 933 -47.44 14.11 33.10
N MET A 934 -47.75 12.87 33.42
CA MET A 934 -47.90 12.36 34.79
C MET A 934 -47.16 11.04 35.00
N GLU A 935 -46.55 10.86 36.16
CA GLU A 935 -46.01 9.59 36.62
C GLU A 935 -47.06 8.87 37.48
N ILE A 936 -47.21 7.55 37.31
CA ILE A 936 -48.16 6.75 38.07
C ILE A 936 -47.51 5.48 38.61
N GLU A 937 -47.79 5.20 39.88
CA GLU A 937 -47.21 4.08 40.62
C GLU A 937 -48.33 3.31 41.34
N LYS A 938 -48.21 1.98 41.38
CA LYS A 938 -49.05 1.13 42.21
C LYS A 938 -48.17 0.20 43.03
N ILE A 939 -48.33 0.22 44.35
CA ILE A 939 -47.43 -0.45 45.29
C ILE A 939 -48.22 -1.50 46.08
N SER A 940 -47.85 -2.77 45.93
CA SER A 940 -48.31 -3.83 46.85
C SER A 940 -47.83 -3.54 48.28
N LEU A 941 -48.74 -3.38 49.24
CA LEU A 941 -48.40 -3.29 50.67
C LEU A 941 -48.23 -4.67 51.30
N ASN A 942 -48.83 -5.69 50.69
CA ASN A 942 -48.80 -7.09 51.13
C ASN A 942 -48.26 -7.94 49.98
N ASN A 943 -46.93 -8.08 49.84
CA ASN A 943 -46.34 -8.81 48.69
C ASN A 943 -46.61 -10.32 48.73
N THR A 944 -46.82 -10.87 49.93
CA THR A 944 -47.16 -12.28 50.17
C THR A 944 -48.15 -12.37 51.33
N VAL A 945 -49.20 -13.17 51.18
CA VAL A 945 -50.20 -13.47 52.22
C VAL A 945 -50.60 -14.95 52.21
N LEU A 946 -51.34 -15.41 53.22
CA LEU A 946 -52.01 -16.71 53.21
C LEU A 946 -53.40 -16.62 52.57
N ASN A 947 -53.87 -17.73 52.00
CA ASN A 947 -55.17 -17.80 51.36
C ASN A 947 -56.32 -17.53 52.35
N GLY A 948 -57.04 -16.41 52.14
CA GLY A 948 -58.12 -15.93 53.01
C GLY A 948 -57.80 -14.60 53.72
N GLU A 949 -56.57 -14.09 53.62
CA GLU A 949 -56.20 -12.76 54.12
C GLU A 949 -56.53 -11.64 53.11
N GLN A 950 -56.45 -10.37 53.55
CA GLN A 950 -56.62 -9.20 52.69
C GLN A 950 -55.29 -8.74 52.10
N VAL A 951 -55.36 -8.12 50.92
CA VAL A 951 -54.23 -7.47 50.23
C VAL A 951 -54.58 -6.02 49.96
N GLN A 952 -53.59 -5.13 50.09
CA GLN A 952 -53.75 -3.69 49.90
C GLN A 952 -52.73 -3.15 48.91
N PHE A 953 -53.13 -2.16 48.12
CA PHE A 953 -52.25 -1.46 47.19
C PHE A 953 -52.35 0.06 47.39
N ILE A 954 -51.23 0.78 47.45
CA ILE A 954 -51.23 2.23 47.21
C ILE A 954 -51.37 2.46 45.71
N ILE A 955 -52.15 3.46 45.30
CA ILE A 955 -52.13 4.04 43.97
C ILE A 955 -51.69 5.50 44.13
N ARG A 956 -50.67 5.90 43.37
CA ARG A 956 -50.04 7.23 43.42
C ARG A 956 -49.98 7.84 42.02
N VAL A 957 -50.24 9.14 41.93
CA VAL A 957 -50.17 9.95 40.71
C VAL A 957 -49.37 11.20 41.03
N LYS A 958 -48.35 11.51 40.22
CA LYS A 958 -47.57 12.74 40.30
C LYS A 958 -47.67 13.49 38.97
N ASN A 959 -47.87 14.80 39.01
CA ASN A 959 -47.67 15.63 37.84
C ASN A 959 -46.16 15.83 37.60
N THR A 960 -45.65 15.31 36.48
CA THR A 960 -44.23 15.39 36.07
C THR A 960 -44.00 16.33 34.90
N GLY A 961 -45.08 16.85 34.30
CA GLY A 961 -45.03 17.87 33.28
C GLY A 961 -44.84 19.29 33.84
N ASP A 962 -44.74 20.24 32.92
CA ASP A 962 -44.64 21.69 33.19
C ASP A 962 -46.02 22.39 33.23
N THR A 963 -47.11 21.62 33.12
CA THR A 963 -48.49 22.09 32.96
C THR A 963 -49.40 21.54 34.06
N ILE A 964 -50.38 22.31 34.54
CA ILE A 964 -51.36 21.87 35.57
C ILE A 964 -52.38 20.90 34.95
N LEU A 965 -52.68 19.79 35.65
CA LEU A 965 -53.57 18.74 35.17
C LEU A 965 -54.97 18.83 35.80
N HIS A 966 -56.01 18.47 35.03
CA HIS A 966 -57.42 18.51 35.44
C HIS A 966 -58.14 17.18 35.22
N ASP A 967 -59.28 17.02 35.90
CA ASP A 967 -60.17 15.84 35.87
C ASP A 967 -59.45 14.49 36.05
N ILE A 968 -58.47 14.45 36.95
CA ILE A 968 -57.66 13.24 37.23
C ILE A 968 -58.59 12.12 37.71
N SER A 969 -58.62 11.02 36.96
CA SER A 969 -59.49 9.88 37.22
C SER A 969 -58.75 8.56 37.16
N VAL A 970 -59.10 7.63 38.07
CA VAL A 970 -58.46 6.32 38.25
C VAL A 970 -59.52 5.23 38.13
N ILE A 971 -59.17 4.15 37.43
CA ILE A 971 -60.02 2.97 37.22
C ILE A 971 -59.18 1.71 37.49
N GLU A 972 -59.74 0.73 38.18
CA GLU A 972 -59.18 -0.62 38.25
C GLU A 972 -59.56 -1.37 36.96
N ASP A 973 -58.58 -1.63 36.10
CA ASP A 973 -58.77 -2.31 34.81
C ASP A 973 -58.78 -3.83 34.97
N LYS A 974 -57.94 -4.37 35.87
CA LYS A 974 -57.84 -5.81 36.08
C LYS A 974 -57.42 -6.20 37.50
N TYR A 975 -58.07 -7.23 38.05
CA TYR A 975 -57.78 -7.80 39.38
C TYR A 975 -58.17 -9.29 39.51
N ASP A 976 -57.97 -10.08 38.45
CA ASP A 976 -58.36 -11.50 38.39
C ASP A 976 -57.84 -12.33 39.59
N GLY A 977 -58.77 -12.84 40.40
CA GLY A 977 -58.46 -13.68 41.58
C GLY A 977 -58.46 -12.93 42.91
N LEU A 978 -58.53 -11.60 42.87
CA LEU A 978 -58.83 -10.74 44.01
C LEU A 978 -60.29 -10.29 43.95
N VAL A 979 -60.89 -9.97 45.10
CA VAL A 979 -62.26 -9.42 45.17
C VAL A 979 -62.21 -8.05 45.82
N TYR A 980 -62.60 -7.00 45.10
CA TYR A 980 -62.60 -5.63 45.61
C TYR A 980 -63.45 -5.53 46.89
N ASP A 981 -62.87 -4.92 47.92
CA ASP A 981 -63.48 -4.77 49.24
C ASP A 981 -63.83 -3.30 49.51
N SER A 982 -62.82 -2.44 49.49
CA SER A 982 -62.92 -1.05 49.92
C SER A 982 -61.73 -0.23 49.42
N PHE A 983 -61.78 1.09 49.66
CA PHE A 983 -60.63 1.99 49.49
C PHE A 983 -60.49 2.89 50.72
N ILE A 984 -59.28 3.37 50.96
CA ILE A 984 -58.92 4.23 52.09
C ILE A 984 -58.29 5.50 51.54
N ASP A 985 -59.07 6.57 51.52
CA ASP A 985 -58.59 7.95 51.41
C ASP A 985 -58.58 8.57 52.82
N ARG A 986 -57.43 9.11 53.24
CA ARG A 986 -57.25 9.71 54.57
C ARG A 986 -57.55 11.20 54.62
N GLU A 987 -57.65 11.85 53.46
CA GLU A 987 -57.77 13.31 53.31
C GLU A 987 -59.11 13.75 52.69
N ASN A 988 -59.94 12.79 52.25
CA ASN A 988 -61.24 13.01 51.56
C ASN A 988 -61.10 13.83 50.26
N LYS A 989 -59.98 13.62 49.55
CA LYS A 989 -59.65 14.22 48.26
C LYS A 989 -60.24 13.46 47.05
N TRP A 990 -60.70 12.22 47.23
CA TRP A 990 -61.20 11.36 46.17
C TRP A 990 -62.69 11.05 46.32
N THR A 991 -63.42 11.00 45.20
CA THR A 991 -64.81 10.51 45.15
C THR A 991 -64.91 9.26 44.27
N TYR A 992 -65.41 8.17 44.84
CA TYR A 992 -65.63 6.89 44.14
C TYR A 992 -67.08 6.74 43.70
N SER A 993 -67.30 6.59 42.40
CA SER A 993 -68.62 6.24 41.82
C SER A 993 -68.45 5.55 40.49
N ASN A 994 -69.40 4.70 40.10
CA ASN A 994 -69.41 4.00 38.79
C ASN A 994 -68.08 3.30 38.44
N ASN A 995 -67.45 2.65 39.44
CA ASN A 995 -66.13 2.00 39.36
C ASN A 995 -64.95 2.92 38.94
N ARG A 996 -65.02 4.21 39.29
CA ARG A 996 -63.97 5.20 39.06
C ARG A 996 -63.77 6.06 40.30
N TRP A 997 -62.51 6.29 40.68
CA TRP A 997 -62.14 7.37 41.60
C TRP A 997 -61.86 8.62 40.78
N THR A 998 -62.42 9.76 41.20
CA THR A 998 -62.11 11.07 40.62
C THR A 998 -61.48 11.92 41.70
N TYR A 999 -60.39 12.62 41.37
CA TYR A 999 -59.74 13.58 42.27
C TYR A 999 -60.57 14.87 42.30
N ASN A 1000 -60.83 15.40 43.49
CA ASN A 1000 -61.79 16.50 43.68
C ASN A 1000 -61.21 17.90 43.38
N ASN A 1001 -59.95 18.01 42.91
CA ASN A 1001 -59.25 19.27 42.62
C ASN A 1001 -58.42 19.14 41.31
N GLN A 1002 -57.75 20.22 40.91
CA GLN A 1002 -56.64 20.18 39.94
C GLN A 1002 -55.36 19.60 40.59
N LEU A 1003 -54.46 19.02 39.79
CA LEU A 1003 -53.15 18.54 40.24
C LEU A 1003 -52.04 19.48 39.73
N ASN A 1004 -51.42 20.22 40.64
CA ASN A 1004 -50.45 21.27 40.30
C ASN A 1004 -49.09 20.68 39.88
N ILE A 1005 -48.24 21.49 39.25
CA ILE A 1005 -46.91 21.08 38.78
C ILE A 1005 -46.07 20.51 39.94
N ASN A 1006 -45.47 19.33 39.73
CA ASN A 1006 -44.76 18.54 40.76
C ASN A 1006 -45.59 18.10 41.99
N GLU A 1007 -46.91 18.28 42.01
CA GLU A 1007 -47.78 17.76 43.08
C GLU A 1007 -47.97 16.24 42.94
N THR A 1008 -48.00 15.54 44.07
CA THR A 1008 -48.23 14.09 44.17
C THR A 1008 -49.45 13.81 45.04
N ILE A 1009 -50.33 12.92 44.57
CA ILE A 1009 -51.55 12.47 45.24
C ILE A 1009 -51.60 10.94 45.31
N GLU A 1010 -52.19 10.39 46.37
CA GLU A 1010 -52.32 8.94 46.54
C GLU A 1010 -53.57 8.54 47.33
N PHE A 1011 -53.94 7.25 47.24
CA PHE A 1011 -54.91 6.58 48.11
C PHE A 1011 -54.62 5.07 48.15
N ILE A 1012 -55.25 4.33 49.07
CA ILE A 1012 -55.11 2.86 49.18
C ILE A 1012 -56.38 2.17 48.68
N VAL A 1013 -56.23 1.05 47.98
CA VAL A 1013 -57.31 0.11 47.62
C VAL A 1013 -57.10 -1.24 48.29
N VAL A 1014 -58.19 -1.91 48.69
CA VAL A 1014 -58.21 -3.15 49.47
C VAL A 1014 -58.99 -4.24 48.74
N PHE A 1015 -58.45 -5.46 48.74
CA PHE A 1015 -59.09 -6.65 48.18
C PHE A 1015 -59.01 -7.85 49.14
N ASN A 1016 -60.01 -8.75 49.05
CA ASN A 1016 -60.02 -10.04 49.72
C ASN A 1016 -59.42 -11.13 48.81
N THR A 1017 -58.63 -12.07 49.37
CA THR A 1017 -58.13 -13.25 48.64
C THR A 1017 -59.04 -14.47 48.84
N THR A 1018 -59.10 -15.37 47.85
CA THR A 1018 -60.00 -16.55 47.87
C THR A 1018 -59.40 -17.85 47.33
N LYS A 1019 -58.14 -17.83 46.88
CA LYS A 1019 -57.38 -18.98 46.35
C LYS A 1019 -55.87 -18.67 46.41
N SER A 1020 -55.01 -19.68 46.47
CA SER A 1020 -53.56 -19.49 46.26
C SER A 1020 -53.20 -19.20 44.79
N GLY A 1021 -52.04 -18.57 44.60
CA GLY A 1021 -51.54 -18.08 43.31
C GLY A 1021 -50.99 -16.65 43.38
N ASN A 1022 -50.45 -16.16 42.27
CA ASN A 1022 -49.96 -14.78 42.15
C ASN A 1022 -50.97 -13.95 41.36
N PHE A 1023 -51.43 -12.82 41.92
CA PHE A 1023 -52.48 -11.99 41.33
C PHE A 1023 -51.96 -10.58 41.07
N THR A 1024 -51.94 -10.20 39.79
CA THR A 1024 -51.56 -8.87 39.32
C THR A 1024 -52.79 -7.97 39.24
N ASN A 1025 -52.69 -6.80 39.87
CA ASN A 1025 -53.74 -5.78 39.90
C ASN A 1025 -53.29 -4.54 39.12
N VAL A 1026 -54.08 -4.15 38.11
CA VAL A 1026 -53.77 -3.15 37.07
C VAL A 1026 -54.72 -1.96 37.17
N VAL A 1027 -54.18 -0.74 37.24
CA VAL A 1027 -54.92 0.53 37.19
C VAL A 1027 -54.63 1.31 35.93
N VAL A 1028 -55.63 2.05 35.47
CA VAL A 1028 -55.52 3.08 34.43
C VAL A 1028 -55.83 4.44 35.06
N VAL A 1029 -55.02 5.45 34.73
CA VAL A 1029 -55.18 6.84 35.16
C VAL A 1029 -55.32 7.74 33.94
N SER A 1030 -56.22 8.71 34.00
CA SER A 1030 -56.49 9.70 32.95
C SER A 1030 -56.43 11.13 33.50
N SER A 1031 -56.10 12.10 32.66
CA SER A 1031 -56.38 13.54 32.86
C SER A 1031 -56.98 14.11 31.57
N ASN A 1032 -57.27 15.42 31.51
CA ASN A 1032 -57.66 16.07 30.25
C ASN A 1032 -56.45 16.40 29.35
N GLU A 1033 -55.28 16.62 29.95
CA GLU A 1033 -54.08 17.14 29.28
C GLU A 1033 -53.06 16.05 28.90
N THR A 1034 -53.22 14.82 29.41
CA THR A 1034 -52.34 13.68 29.14
C THR A 1034 -53.09 12.51 28.53
N GLY A 1035 -52.39 11.66 27.78
CA GLY A 1035 -52.89 10.32 27.46
C GLY A 1035 -53.13 9.49 28.74
N ASN A 1036 -53.96 8.46 28.64
CA ASN A 1036 -54.14 7.48 29.71
C ASN A 1036 -52.80 6.75 29.97
N LYS A 1037 -52.41 6.62 31.23
CA LYS A 1037 -51.30 5.73 31.64
C LYS A 1037 -51.82 4.54 32.42
N THR A 1038 -51.08 3.43 32.34
CA THR A 1038 -51.44 2.15 32.98
C THR A 1038 -50.27 1.65 33.82
N THR A 1039 -50.52 1.22 35.05
CA THR A 1039 -49.50 0.62 35.93
C THR A 1039 -50.09 -0.53 36.76
N ASN A 1040 -49.26 -1.41 37.28
CA ASN A 1040 -49.71 -2.62 37.98
C ASN A 1040 -48.73 -3.10 39.05
N ASN A 1041 -49.22 -3.93 39.97
CA ASN A 1041 -48.38 -4.66 40.92
C ASN A 1041 -48.98 -6.03 41.26
N THR A 1042 -48.21 -6.92 41.88
CA THR A 1042 -48.58 -8.33 42.12
C THR A 1042 -48.44 -8.70 43.58
N THR A 1043 -49.32 -9.58 44.06
CA THR A 1043 -49.22 -10.25 45.37
C THR A 1043 -49.30 -11.78 45.21
N SER A 1044 -48.48 -12.50 45.97
CA SER A 1044 -48.51 -13.97 46.07
C SER A 1044 -49.40 -14.44 47.24
N VAL A 1045 -50.09 -15.56 47.06
CA VAL A 1045 -51.01 -16.16 48.05
C VAL A 1045 -50.72 -17.66 48.16
N TYR A 1046 -50.53 -18.20 49.38
CA TYR A 1046 -50.06 -19.59 49.62
C TYR A 1046 -50.91 -20.44 50.59
N THR A 1047 -50.68 -21.76 50.56
CA THR A 1047 -51.31 -22.83 51.37
C THR A 1047 -50.30 -23.95 51.77
N PRO A 1048 -49.68 -23.89 52.96
CA PRO A 1048 -48.72 -24.90 53.47
C PRO A 1048 -49.39 -26.23 53.89
N ASN A 1049 -48.68 -27.38 53.79
CA ASN A 1049 -49.16 -28.70 54.26
C ASN A 1049 -48.02 -29.77 54.32
N MET A 1050 -48.13 -30.82 55.13
CA MET A 1050 -47.13 -31.91 55.23
C MET A 1050 -47.70 -33.31 55.55
N THR A 1051 -46.91 -34.36 55.36
CA THR A 1051 -47.23 -35.76 55.74
C THR A 1051 -46.04 -36.50 56.35
N ILE A 1052 -46.31 -37.62 57.05
CA ILE A 1052 -45.30 -38.48 57.70
C ILE A 1052 -45.64 -39.98 57.51
N GLN A 1053 -44.60 -40.81 57.33
CA GLN A 1053 -44.70 -42.27 57.30
C GLN A 1053 -43.66 -42.91 58.21
N LYS A 1054 -44.06 -43.91 59.02
CA LYS A 1054 -43.17 -44.71 59.86
C LYS A 1054 -43.18 -46.18 59.44
N ILE A 1055 -42.00 -46.78 59.32
CA ILE A 1055 -41.79 -48.13 58.77
C ILE A 1055 -41.02 -48.99 59.77
N SER A 1056 -41.52 -50.18 60.12
CA SER A 1056 -40.71 -51.19 60.83
C SER A 1056 -39.79 -51.92 59.85
N ASN A 1057 -38.48 -51.81 60.03
CA ASN A 1057 -37.49 -52.53 59.22
C ASN A 1057 -37.35 -53.99 59.69
N ASN A 1058 -37.48 -54.22 61.00
CA ASN A 1058 -37.35 -55.54 61.62
C ASN A 1058 -38.72 -56.05 62.08
N LYS A 1059 -39.55 -56.55 61.15
CA LYS A 1059 -40.93 -56.99 61.44
C LYS A 1059 -41.03 -58.06 62.55
N ALA A 1060 -39.98 -58.86 62.75
CA ALA A 1060 -39.81 -59.69 63.94
C ALA A 1060 -38.33 -59.74 64.38
N VAL A 1061 -38.11 -59.88 65.69
CA VAL A 1061 -36.79 -60.03 66.35
C VAL A 1061 -36.90 -60.95 67.56
N LYS A 1062 -35.79 -61.40 68.13
CA LYS A 1062 -35.74 -62.11 69.43
C LYS A 1062 -35.54 -61.13 70.60
N ILE A 1063 -35.87 -61.55 71.82
CA ILE A 1063 -35.51 -60.78 73.04
C ILE A 1063 -33.99 -60.58 73.07
N GLY A 1064 -33.55 -59.34 73.30
CA GLY A 1064 -32.15 -58.92 73.36
C GLY A 1064 -31.63 -58.25 72.08
N GLU A 1065 -32.30 -58.48 70.93
CA GLU A 1065 -31.93 -57.92 69.63
C GLU A 1065 -32.38 -56.46 69.46
N THR A 1066 -31.89 -55.82 68.39
CA THR A 1066 -32.21 -54.43 68.04
C THR A 1066 -33.31 -54.39 66.99
N VAL A 1067 -34.32 -53.54 67.24
CA VAL A 1067 -35.39 -53.16 66.30
C VAL A 1067 -35.06 -51.80 65.72
N ARG A 1068 -35.14 -51.66 64.40
CA ARG A 1068 -35.08 -50.37 63.70
C ARG A 1068 -36.45 -49.97 63.16
N PHE A 1069 -36.74 -48.67 63.22
CA PHE A 1069 -37.82 -48.02 62.49
C PHE A 1069 -37.27 -46.88 61.64
N THR A 1070 -37.63 -46.80 60.36
CA THR A 1070 -37.39 -45.62 59.52
C THR A 1070 -38.60 -44.69 59.64
N ILE A 1071 -38.35 -43.38 59.74
CA ILE A 1071 -39.36 -42.32 59.62
C ILE A 1071 -39.05 -41.53 58.35
N ILE A 1072 -40.09 -41.14 57.61
CA ILE A 1072 -40.02 -40.30 56.41
C ILE A 1072 -41.04 -39.16 56.59
N VAL A 1073 -40.65 -37.93 56.28
CA VAL A 1073 -41.50 -36.72 56.31
C VAL A 1073 -41.47 -36.07 54.94
N THR A 1074 -42.63 -35.62 54.44
CA THR A 1074 -42.80 -35.08 53.08
C THR A 1074 -43.59 -33.78 53.11
N ASN A 1075 -43.13 -32.76 52.38
CA ASN A 1075 -43.91 -31.53 52.15
C ASN A 1075 -44.98 -31.79 51.07
N THR A 1076 -46.23 -31.42 51.35
CA THR A 1076 -47.38 -31.60 50.44
C THR A 1076 -48.20 -30.31 50.25
N GLY A 1077 -47.66 -29.14 50.63
CA GLY A 1077 -48.23 -27.82 50.39
C GLY A 1077 -47.73 -27.17 49.09
N ASP A 1078 -48.18 -25.95 48.82
CA ASP A 1078 -47.74 -25.17 47.66
C ASP A 1078 -46.50 -24.27 47.93
N CYS A 1079 -45.98 -24.27 49.17
CA CYS A 1079 -44.83 -23.48 49.59
C CYS A 1079 -43.72 -24.32 50.26
N ASN A 1080 -42.51 -23.75 50.33
CA ASN A 1080 -41.40 -24.31 51.11
C ASN A 1080 -41.76 -24.41 52.59
N LEU A 1081 -41.32 -25.47 53.27
CA LEU A 1081 -41.49 -25.64 54.72
C LEU A 1081 -40.16 -25.48 55.47
N THR A 1082 -40.19 -24.68 56.53
CA THR A 1082 -39.05 -24.41 57.41
C THR A 1082 -39.25 -25.02 58.80
N GLY A 1083 -38.15 -25.24 59.53
CA GLY A 1083 -38.18 -25.74 60.90
C GLY A 1083 -38.87 -27.10 61.05
N VAL A 1084 -38.71 -27.99 60.07
CA VAL A 1084 -39.34 -29.32 60.07
C VAL A 1084 -38.69 -30.19 61.15
N TYR A 1085 -39.51 -30.83 61.99
CA TYR A 1085 -39.03 -31.70 63.07
C TYR A 1085 -39.78 -33.03 63.15
N ILE A 1086 -39.17 -34.01 63.81
CA ILE A 1086 -39.68 -35.35 64.13
C ILE A 1086 -39.53 -35.58 65.63
N LYS A 1087 -40.51 -36.21 66.29
CA LYS A 1087 -40.47 -36.64 67.69
C LYS A 1087 -40.89 -38.10 67.81
N ASP A 1088 -40.15 -38.92 68.57
CA ASP A 1088 -40.35 -40.39 68.61
C ASP A 1088 -40.27 -40.99 70.04
N ASN A 1089 -41.05 -40.45 70.98
CA ASN A 1089 -41.12 -40.93 72.37
C ASN A 1089 -42.30 -41.89 72.67
N GLU A 1090 -43.25 -42.06 71.75
CA GLU A 1090 -44.45 -42.90 71.96
C GLU A 1090 -44.22 -44.36 71.53
N TYR A 1091 -43.39 -45.08 72.29
CA TYR A 1091 -43.13 -46.51 72.09
C TYR A 1091 -43.57 -47.41 73.25
N SER A 1092 -44.05 -48.61 72.90
CA SER A 1092 -44.60 -49.58 73.85
C SER A 1092 -43.54 -50.15 74.80
N ASN A 1093 -43.94 -50.36 76.07
CA ASN A 1093 -43.10 -50.97 77.11
C ASN A 1093 -42.37 -52.24 76.62
N GLY A 1094 -41.04 -52.22 76.74
CA GLY A 1094 -40.15 -53.29 76.28
C GLY A 1094 -39.41 -53.00 74.98
N LEU A 1095 -39.60 -51.83 74.37
CA LEU A 1095 -38.58 -51.16 73.57
C LEU A 1095 -37.81 -50.18 74.48
N VAL A 1096 -36.50 -50.10 74.30
CA VAL A 1096 -35.62 -49.12 74.97
C VAL A 1096 -34.79 -48.44 73.89
N TYR A 1097 -34.84 -47.12 73.77
CA TYR A 1097 -34.05 -46.37 72.78
C TYR A 1097 -32.54 -46.68 72.93
N LEU A 1098 -31.85 -46.80 71.79
CA LEU A 1098 -30.40 -47.03 71.73
C LEU A 1098 -29.67 -45.88 71.03
N SER A 1099 -30.13 -45.50 69.84
CA SER A 1099 -29.47 -44.54 68.94
C SER A 1099 -30.36 -44.23 67.74
N TYR A 1100 -29.97 -43.23 66.96
CA TYR A 1100 -30.45 -43.03 65.59
C TYR A 1100 -29.31 -43.21 64.59
N ILE A 1101 -29.64 -43.42 63.32
CA ILE A 1101 -28.72 -43.38 62.18
C ILE A 1101 -29.26 -42.34 61.21
N ASP A 1102 -28.63 -41.17 61.25
CA ASP A 1102 -28.68 -40.16 60.19
C ASP A 1102 -27.54 -40.48 59.21
N LYS A 1103 -27.89 -40.75 57.95
CA LYS A 1103 -26.93 -41.14 56.90
C LYS A 1103 -26.25 -39.95 56.23
N ASN A 1104 -26.89 -38.78 56.31
CA ASN A 1104 -26.55 -37.59 55.53
C ASN A 1104 -26.06 -36.43 56.42
N ASN A 1105 -26.14 -36.58 57.75
CA ASN A 1105 -25.92 -35.53 58.75
C ASN A 1105 -26.90 -34.34 58.57
N GLU A 1106 -28.14 -34.62 58.17
CA GLU A 1106 -29.20 -33.66 57.93
C GLU A 1106 -30.03 -33.30 59.17
N TRP A 1107 -29.94 -34.10 60.25
CA TRP A 1107 -30.77 -33.96 61.44
C TRP A 1107 -29.98 -33.50 62.66
N THR A 1108 -30.66 -32.82 63.57
CA THR A 1108 -30.11 -32.33 64.84
C THR A 1108 -30.96 -32.87 65.97
N PHE A 1109 -30.40 -33.75 66.80
CA PHE A 1109 -31.10 -34.38 67.92
C PHE A 1109 -30.95 -33.55 69.20
N ASP A 1110 -32.05 -33.33 69.92
CA ASP A 1110 -32.07 -32.60 71.20
C ASP A 1110 -31.43 -33.36 72.37
N GLY A 1111 -31.12 -34.65 72.19
CA GLY A 1111 -30.57 -35.53 73.22
C GLY A 1111 -31.65 -36.24 74.04
N ILE A 1112 -32.93 -36.00 73.76
CA ILE A 1112 -34.09 -36.51 74.51
C ILE A 1112 -34.97 -37.36 73.61
N ASP A 1113 -35.68 -36.75 72.66
CA ASP A 1113 -36.67 -37.42 71.81
C ASP A 1113 -37.04 -36.71 70.50
N THR A 1114 -36.42 -35.57 70.18
CA THR A 1114 -36.81 -34.71 69.04
C THR A 1114 -35.62 -34.44 68.10
N TRP A 1115 -35.83 -34.66 66.80
CA TRP A 1115 -34.89 -34.42 65.72
C TRP A 1115 -35.40 -33.28 64.81
N THR A 1116 -34.61 -32.22 64.65
CA THR A 1116 -34.93 -31.10 63.74
C THR A 1116 -34.10 -31.20 62.46
N TYR A 1117 -34.76 -31.10 61.31
CA TYR A 1117 -34.12 -31.05 59.99
C TYR A 1117 -33.37 -29.71 59.82
N LYS A 1118 -32.14 -29.76 59.33
CA LYS A 1118 -31.27 -28.58 59.20
C LYS A 1118 -31.59 -27.70 58.00
N GLY A 1119 -32.32 -28.23 57.01
CA GLY A 1119 -32.62 -27.55 55.74
C GLY A 1119 -34.05 -27.00 55.62
N ILE A 1120 -34.40 -26.62 54.40
CA ILE A 1120 -35.74 -26.23 53.97
C ILE A 1120 -36.31 -27.39 53.14
N LEU A 1121 -37.55 -27.81 53.39
CA LEU A 1121 -38.19 -28.90 52.67
C LEU A 1121 -39.13 -28.32 51.58
N GLN A 1122 -38.78 -28.45 50.31
CA GLN A 1122 -39.54 -27.85 49.19
C GLN A 1122 -40.80 -28.68 48.85
N PRO A 1123 -41.81 -28.11 48.18
CA PRO A 1123 -43.02 -28.84 47.75
C PRO A 1123 -42.72 -30.18 47.06
N GLY A 1124 -43.22 -31.27 47.64
CA GLY A 1124 -43.03 -32.64 47.15
C GLY A 1124 -41.75 -33.34 47.61
N GLU A 1125 -40.81 -32.67 48.30
CA GLU A 1125 -39.60 -33.31 48.81
C GLU A 1125 -39.85 -34.15 50.07
N SER A 1126 -39.02 -35.18 50.26
CA SER A 1126 -39.06 -36.11 51.40
C SER A 1126 -37.70 -36.25 52.08
N VAL A 1127 -37.68 -36.21 53.41
CA VAL A 1127 -36.49 -36.42 54.27
C VAL A 1127 -36.73 -37.58 55.24
N SER A 1128 -35.67 -38.28 55.66
CA SER A 1128 -35.82 -39.52 56.45
C SER A 1128 -34.73 -39.77 57.50
N LEU A 1129 -35.06 -40.62 58.48
CA LEU A 1129 -34.22 -40.96 59.64
C LEU A 1129 -34.47 -42.40 60.12
N ASP A 1130 -33.42 -43.15 60.46
CA ASP A 1130 -33.54 -44.48 61.10
C ASP A 1130 -33.38 -44.35 62.63
N ILE A 1131 -34.31 -44.89 63.43
CA ILE A 1131 -34.25 -44.91 64.91
C ILE A 1131 -34.20 -46.36 65.42
N LEU A 1132 -33.34 -46.62 66.41
CA LEU A 1132 -33.00 -47.97 66.89
C LEU A 1132 -33.34 -48.16 68.37
N PHE A 1133 -33.94 -49.31 68.68
CA PHE A 1133 -34.42 -49.69 70.00
C PHE A 1133 -33.99 -51.12 70.35
N LYS A 1134 -33.66 -51.40 71.62
CA LYS A 1134 -33.47 -52.76 72.12
C LYS A 1134 -34.81 -53.38 72.52
N ALA A 1135 -35.11 -54.57 72.01
CA ALA A 1135 -36.26 -55.35 72.44
C ALA A 1135 -35.93 -56.14 73.72
N ILE A 1136 -36.49 -55.75 74.87
CA ILE A 1136 -36.19 -56.38 76.18
C ILE A 1136 -37.29 -57.30 76.70
N THR A 1137 -38.48 -57.30 76.10
CA THR A 1137 -39.57 -58.26 76.41
C THR A 1137 -40.29 -58.73 75.15
N ALA A 1138 -40.82 -59.96 75.16
CA ALA A 1138 -41.58 -60.54 74.05
C ALA A 1138 -42.91 -59.81 73.77
N GLY A 1139 -43.54 -60.19 72.65
CA GLY A 1139 -44.84 -59.68 72.20
C GLY A 1139 -44.71 -58.65 71.08
N THR A 1140 -45.85 -58.21 70.54
CA THR A 1140 -45.88 -57.11 69.57
C THR A 1140 -45.53 -55.79 70.28
N LYS A 1141 -44.56 -55.08 69.73
CA LYS A 1141 -44.15 -53.73 70.12
C LYS A 1141 -44.65 -52.73 69.09
N ILE A 1142 -45.00 -51.54 69.57
CA ILE A 1142 -45.56 -50.44 68.79
C ILE A 1142 -44.65 -49.22 68.99
N ASN A 1143 -44.46 -48.41 67.97
CA ASN A 1143 -43.78 -47.12 68.05
C ASN A 1143 -44.46 -46.09 67.14
N THR A 1144 -44.65 -44.87 67.64
CA THR A 1144 -45.35 -43.75 66.97
C THR A 1144 -44.46 -42.52 66.92
N ALA A 1145 -44.28 -42.00 65.70
CA ALA A 1145 -43.59 -40.74 65.44
C ALA A 1145 -44.59 -39.62 65.13
N ILE A 1146 -44.24 -38.40 65.52
CA ILE A 1146 -44.96 -37.16 65.19
C ILE A 1146 -43.99 -36.24 64.41
N ALA A 1147 -44.48 -35.46 63.44
CA ALA A 1147 -43.72 -34.42 62.77
C ALA A 1147 -44.52 -33.12 62.64
N GLY A 1148 -43.84 -31.99 62.51
CA GLY A 1148 -44.43 -30.66 62.36
C GLY A 1148 -43.49 -29.66 61.68
N HIS A 1149 -43.97 -28.45 61.39
CA HIS A 1149 -43.20 -27.36 60.78
C HIS A 1149 -43.60 -25.97 61.33
N ASN A 1150 -42.70 -24.98 61.29
CA ASN A 1150 -42.92 -23.71 61.99
C ASN A 1150 -43.90 -22.72 61.31
N ILE A 1151 -44.29 -22.96 60.06
CA ILE A 1151 -45.10 -22.00 59.27
C ILE A 1151 -46.55 -21.88 59.78
N THR A 1152 -47.23 -22.99 60.02
CA THR A 1152 -48.56 -23.02 60.68
C THR A 1152 -48.51 -23.60 62.10
N ASN A 1153 -47.46 -24.35 62.43
CA ASN A 1153 -47.32 -25.17 63.65
C ASN A 1153 -48.28 -26.39 63.72
N ASP A 1154 -48.85 -26.80 62.58
CA ASP A 1154 -49.57 -28.07 62.46
C ASP A 1154 -48.64 -29.28 62.65
N THR A 1155 -49.23 -30.41 63.06
CA THR A 1155 -48.51 -31.68 63.26
C THR A 1155 -49.27 -32.88 62.71
N VAL A 1156 -48.51 -33.88 62.26
CA VAL A 1156 -48.98 -35.15 61.70
C VAL A 1156 -48.25 -36.32 62.35
N ASN A 1157 -48.85 -37.52 62.42
CA ASN A 1157 -48.22 -38.68 63.09
C ASN A 1157 -48.34 -40.00 62.31
N SER A 1158 -47.48 -40.98 62.63
CA SER A 1158 -47.45 -42.29 61.99
C SER A 1158 -46.91 -43.39 62.92
N THR A 1159 -47.55 -44.55 62.90
CA THR A 1159 -47.33 -45.67 63.84
C THR A 1159 -46.96 -46.95 63.11
N ASN A 1160 -46.01 -47.73 63.64
CA ASN A 1160 -45.68 -49.06 63.12
C ASN A 1160 -45.35 -50.08 64.24
N THR A 1161 -45.21 -51.36 63.89
CA THR A 1161 -45.07 -52.46 64.88
C THR A 1161 -44.02 -53.52 64.54
N THR A 1162 -43.54 -54.22 65.56
CA THR A 1162 -42.52 -55.29 65.49
C THR A 1162 -42.86 -56.43 66.45
N LYS A 1163 -42.78 -57.70 66.02
CA LYS A 1163 -43.08 -58.85 66.88
C LYS A 1163 -41.83 -59.46 67.52
N VAL A 1164 -41.70 -59.36 68.84
CA VAL A 1164 -40.57 -59.91 69.60
C VAL A 1164 -40.87 -61.36 70.06
N THR A 1165 -39.98 -62.30 69.78
CA THR A 1165 -40.17 -63.76 70.02
C THR A 1165 -38.99 -64.39 70.80
N VAL A 1166 -39.06 -65.72 71.00
CA VAL A 1166 -38.01 -66.57 71.58
C VAL A 1166 -37.60 -67.68 70.58
N PRO A 1167 -36.37 -68.23 70.64
CA PRO A 1167 -35.75 -68.97 69.52
C PRO A 1167 -36.10 -70.48 69.44
N ASN A 1168 -36.02 -71.07 68.23
CA ASN A 1168 -35.85 -72.51 67.89
C ASN A 1168 -35.52 -72.68 66.36
N ASP A 1169 -35.36 -73.93 65.85
CA ASP A 1169 -34.44 -74.34 64.73
C ASP A 1169 -35.14 -75.15 63.55
N PRO A 1170 -34.48 -75.76 62.50
CA PRO A 1170 -34.15 -75.17 61.15
C PRO A 1170 -34.61 -75.88 59.81
N ASP A 1171 -34.41 -75.18 58.65
CA ASP A 1171 -34.43 -75.56 57.18
C ASP A 1171 -35.80 -75.89 56.45
N SER A 1172 -36.03 -76.02 55.12
CA SER A 1172 -35.23 -76.17 53.84
C SER A 1172 -35.94 -75.61 52.54
N ASN A 1173 -35.45 -75.83 51.28
CA ASN A 1173 -35.76 -74.96 50.10
C ASN A 1173 -35.64 -75.53 48.61
N LYS A 1174 -36.27 -74.91 47.55
CA LYS A 1174 -36.04 -74.91 46.03
C LYS A 1174 -37.27 -74.44 45.12
N THR A 1175 -37.32 -74.23 43.76
CA THR A 1175 -36.59 -73.43 42.68
C THR A 1175 -37.27 -73.44 41.23
N LYS A 1176 -37.16 -72.34 40.41
CA LYS A 1176 -36.93 -72.20 38.89
C LYS A 1176 -38.00 -72.08 37.71
N ASP A 1177 -37.57 -71.36 36.61
CA ASP A 1177 -37.86 -71.42 35.11
C ASP A 1177 -38.75 -70.40 34.27
N ASN A 1178 -38.88 -70.51 32.89
CA ASN A 1178 -38.78 -69.40 31.85
C ASN A 1178 -39.44 -69.62 30.40
N LYS A 1179 -39.89 -68.60 29.54
CA LYS A 1179 -40.08 -68.62 27.99
C LYS A 1179 -40.87 -67.50 27.14
N THR A 1180 -40.35 -67.06 25.94
CA THR A 1180 -40.90 -66.74 24.51
C THR A 1180 -42.20 -65.87 24.15
N THR A 1181 -42.58 -65.29 22.94
CA THR A 1181 -42.07 -64.80 21.55
C THR A 1181 -43.19 -64.18 20.59
N GLU A 1182 -42.91 -63.32 19.54
CA GLU A 1182 -43.58 -63.09 18.16
C GLU A 1182 -43.46 -61.66 17.46
N ARG A 1183 -44.14 -61.31 16.30
CA ARG A 1183 -43.66 -60.38 15.20
C ARG A 1183 -44.63 -59.34 14.46
N ILE A 1184 -44.07 -58.17 14.00
CA ILE A 1184 -44.22 -57.40 12.69
C ILE A 1184 -45.60 -56.77 12.28
N PRO A 1185 -45.74 -55.46 11.86
CA PRO A 1185 -45.26 -54.87 10.57
C PRO A 1185 -44.70 -53.40 10.59
N LYS A 1186 -44.67 -52.71 9.41
CA LYS A 1186 -43.59 -51.81 8.88
C LYS A 1186 -43.83 -50.26 8.84
N ILE A 1187 -42.69 -49.52 8.91
CA ILE A 1187 -42.30 -48.25 8.22
C ILE A 1187 -42.62 -46.85 8.82
N ASP A 1188 -41.56 -46.03 8.89
CA ASP A 1188 -41.33 -44.56 8.96
C ASP A 1188 -42.50 -43.59 9.24
N ARG A 1189 -42.37 -42.57 10.10
CA ARG A 1189 -41.26 -41.59 10.24
C ARG A 1189 -41.14 -41.04 11.67
N ASN A 1190 -39.93 -40.70 12.12
CA ASN A 1190 -39.70 -40.00 13.39
C ASN A 1190 -39.78 -38.47 13.23
N VAL A 1191 -40.63 -37.83 14.04
CA VAL A 1191 -40.63 -36.38 14.34
C VAL A 1191 -40.66 -36.30 15.87
N SER A 1192 -39.52 -36.07 16.54
CA SER A 1192 -38.86 -34.78 16.76
C SER A 1192 -39.55 -33.89 17.81
N LEU A 1193 -39.24 -34.15 19.08
CA LEU A 1193 -39.41 -33.31 20.28
C LEU A 1193 -38.37 -33.84 21.30
N LYS A 1194 -37.40 -33.10 21.85
CA LYS A 1194 -36.98 -31.69 21.73
C LYS A 1194 -35.45 -31.58 21.95
N THR A 1195 -34.93 -30.34 21.82
CA THR A 1195 -33.75 -29.70 22.46
C THR A 1195 -32.54 -29.40 21.55
N GLY A 1196 -31.81 -28.33 21.89
CA GLY A 1196 -30.61 -27.84 21.18
C GLY A 1196 -30.86 -26.62 20.28
N ASN A 1197 -30.76 -25.40 20.80
CA ASN A 1197 -30.73 -24.17 20.00
C ASN A 1197 -29.26 -23.87 19.58
N PRO A 1198 -28.89 -23.87 18.28
CA PRO A 1198 -27.49 -23.83 17.85
C PRO A 1198 -26.70 -22.60 18.31
N ILE A 1199 -27.36 -21.44 18.47
CA ILE A 1199 -26.72 -20.16 18.80
C ILE A 1199 -25.99 -20.20 20.15
N LEU A 1200 -26.48 -21.00 21.11
CA LEU A 1200 -25.86 -21.11 22.43
C LEU A 1200 -24.54 -21.92 22.42
N LEU A 1201 -24.37 -22.83 21.47
CA LEU A 1201 -23.13 -23.61 21.35
C LEU A 1201 -21.99 -22.78 20.76
N LEU A 1202 -22.30 -21.90 19.81
CA LEU A 1202 -21.32 -21.03 19.16
C LEU A 1202 -20.71 -20.02 20.15
N LEU A 1203 -21.53 -19.44 21.03
CA LEU A 1203 -21.07 -18.52 22.09
C LEU A 1203 -20.08 -19.18 23.07
N ILE A 1204 -20.27 -20.46 23.39
CA ILE A 1204 -19.43 -21.18 24.36
C ILE A 1204 -18.07 -21.55 23.75
N CYS A 1205 -18.00 -21.80 22.44
CA CYS A 1205 -16.74 -22.03 21.74
C CYS A 1205 -15.88 -20.76 21.56
N LEU A 1206 -16.50 -19.56 21.50
CA LEU A 1206 -15.77 -18.30 21.42
C LEU A 1206 -15.24 -17.82 22.79
N LEU A 1207 -15.93 -18.15 23.88
CA LEU A 1207 -15.54 -17.77 25.25
C LEU A 1207 -14.52 -18.70 25.94
N SER A 1208 -13.97 -19.69 25.23
CA SER A 1208 -13.08 -20.71 25.80
C SER A 1208 -11.61 -20.65 25.33
N LEU A 1209 -11.21 -19.57 24.63
CA LEU A 1209 -9.84 -19.39 24.10
C LEU A 1209 -8.97 -18.36 24.85
N VAL A 1210 -9.45 -17.78 25.96
CA VAL A 1210 -8.67 -16.82 26.78
C VAL A 1210 -8.49 -17.36 28.19
N LEU A 1211 -7.30 -17.93 28.50
CA LEU A 1211 -6.67 -18.00 29.84
C LEU A 1211 -5.34 -18.81 29.85
N ILE A 1212 -4.23 -18.19 30.31
CA ILE A 1212 -3.00 -18.81 30.91
C ILE A 1212 -2.01 -19.52 29.91
N PRO A 1213 -0.66 -19.37 29.98
CA PRO A 1213 0.19 -18.19 30.26
C PRO A 1213 1.50 -18.10 29.39
N ILE A 1214 2.34 -17.10 29.69
CA ILE A 1214 3.70 -16.82 29.16
C ILE A 1214 4.70 -18.02 29.23
N ARG A 1215 5.48 -18.29 28.16
CA ARG A 1215 6.95 -18.56 28.25
C ARG A 1215 7.79 -18.61 26.95
N ASN A 1216 8.82 -17.75 26.92
CA ASN A 1216 10.20 -17.92 26.43
C ASN A 1216 10.53 -18.50 25.03
N ARG A 1217 11.28 -17.67 24.27
CA ARG A 1217 12.49 -17.99 23.47
C ARG A 1217 12.39 -19.05 22.35
N LYS A 1218 12.72 -18.63 21.13
CA LYS A 1218 14.14 -18.49 20.81
C LYS A 1218 14.41 -17.23 19.98
#